data_AF-A0A235III1-F1
#
_entry.id   AF-A0A235III1-F1
#
_cell.length_a   1.000
_cell.length_b   1.000
_cell.length_c   1.000
_cell.angle_alpha   90.00
_cell.angle_beta   90.00
_cell.angle_gamma   90.00
#
_symmetry.space_group_name_H-M   'P 1'
#
loop_
_entity.id
_entity.type
_entity.pdbx_description
1 polymer ?
#
loop_
_entity_poly.entity_id
_entity_poly.type
_entity_poly.pdbx_seq_one_letter_code
_entity_poly.pdbx_strand_id
1 'polypeptide(L)'
;MSLFVLLPAYNEQESIRPLFKRFQTLQQISNMEIKLILVDDGSSDATADTALEEAESLGVLLNLVQHPKNAGLGEAIKTGFTTFLEISKEGDFLAAMDCDNTQPPELLIKMYDTMIAGSYDIAIASRYRKGSKVIGLSKFREIMSYGASWLFRIAARVPGVRDYTCGYRLYNRNFVSKLDMYYGDNLFTESGFACMIDLLLTSTLLLSNQLPTLQYSSTPERFDETWEAPLATLLGLGRAAGADFIELFLERRNYISCLAEEDSITSISPSLSTGAGVRVFRGKADCYVSTNDLSFSGLKAALEKGLSILGLQLPTPKAFIPEINLELLRDYATKRGKDAWLPVCSSIREMGEVLLDGTANLKQKASHIQSRRATYFRDWQEVLIAASDGTFARDIRLTQSVGFNLLCADGANRTSIGDRAGNTSDANFLRTWDSQQAAEKIAESAGKMLYADYVESGTYPIIMANHFGGVIFHEACGHLLETTQIERNTTPFADKKGEKIAHESLTAWDEGRSENAFGTIDMDDEGMPAQRTLLIEKGILKNFLADRTGSARTGHPRTGSGRRQNYTFAAASRMRNTYIDSGEYSTDELFASVDKGIYCKKMGGGSVGATGQFNFGVDEAYLIENGKITKPLKGAILIGEAKEIMNKISMCSQDLEIAPGFCGSVSGSIYTTVGQPHIKVDSITVGGR
;
A
#
# COMPACT_ATOMS: atom_id res chain seq x y z
N MET A 1 -26.59 -23.79 -35.09
CA MET A 1 -26.03 -23.83 -33.72
C MET A 1 -26.55 -25.09 -33.09
N SER A 2 -25.64 -25.95 -32.65
CA SER A 2 -25.93 -27.27 -32.11
C SER A 2 -25.52 -27.30 -30.65
N LEU A 3 -26.25 -28.08 -29.85
CA LEU A 3 -25.89 -28.39 -28.48
C LEU A 3 -25.33 -29.81 -28.44
N PHE A 4 -24.03 -29.93 -28.19
CA PHE A 4 -23.40 -31.21 -27.92
C PHE A 4 -23.53 -31.55 -26.45
N VAL A 5 -23.83 -32.80 -26.13
CA VAL A 5 -23.96 -33.29 -24.76
C VAL A 5 -23.01 -34.45 -24.56
N LEU A 6 -21.97 -34.20 -23.79
CA LEU A 6 -20.96 -35.16 -23.36
C LEU A 6 -21.48 -35.96 -22.18
N LEU A 7 -21.53 -37.28 -22.37
CA LEU A 7 -21.97 -38.30 -21.42
C LEU A 7 -20.81 -39.27 -21.15
N PRO A 8 -20.02 -39.08 -20.08
CA PRO A 8 -19.08 -40.10 -19.63
C PRO A 8 -19.87 -41.27 -19.02
N ALA A 9 -19.58 -42.50 -19.44
CA ALA A 9 -20.30 -43.69 -19.04
C ALA A 9 -19.34 -44.80 -18.60
N TYR A 10 -19.68 -45.50 -17.51
CA TYR A 10 -18.99 -46.70 -17.05
C TYR A 10 -19.98 -47.63 -16.36
N ASN A 11 -20.34 -48.73 -17.04
CA ASN A 11 -21.40 -49.67 -16.61
C ASN A 11 -22.77 -49.00 -16.40
N GLU A 12 -23.26 -48.28 -17.42
CA GLU A 12 -24.49 -47.48 -17.38
C GLU A 12 -25.62 -48.07 -18.23
N GLN A 13 -25.57 -49.37 -18.58
CA GLN A 13 -26.52 -50.02 -19.50
C GLN A 13 -28.00 -49.73 -19.14
N GLU A 14 -28.34 -49.76 -17.85
CA GLU A 14 -29.72 -49.52 -17.38
C GLU A 14 -30.16 -48.06 -17.52
N SER A 15 -29.21 -47.12 -17.47
CA SER A 15 -29.43 -45.67 -17.50
C SER A 15 -29.61 -45.11 -18.91
N ILE A 16 -29.01 -45.75 -19.92
CA ILE A 16 -28.98 -45.27 -21.32
C ILE A 16 -30.39 -45.08 -21.89
N ARG A 17 -31.23 -46.13 -21.86
CA ARG A 17 -32.56 -46.12 -22.48
C ARG A 17 -33.47 -45.00 -21.95
N PRO A 18 -33.66 -44.84 -20.61
CA PRO A 18 -34.48 -43.74 -20.11
C PRO A 18 -33.87 -42.36 -20.42
N LEU A 19 -32.54 -42.23 -20.41
CA LEU A 19 -31.88 -40.96 -20.70
C LEU A 19 -32.06 -40.54 -22.16
N PHE A 20 -31.88 -41.45 -23.11
CA PHE A 20 -31.96 -41.17 -24.54
C PHE A 20 -33.40 -40.78 -24.96
N LYS A 21 -34.42 -41.38 -24.34
CA LYS A 21 -35.83 -40.96 -24.51
C LYS A 21 -36.07 -39.51 -24.07
N ARG A 22 -35.41 -39.06 -23.01
CA ARG A 22 -35.50 -37.67 -22.56
C ARG A 22 -34.82 -36.72 -23.55
N PHE A 23 -33.69 -37.12 -24.12
CA PHE A 23 -33.05 -36.34 -25.20
C PHE A 23 -33.89 -36.31 -26.48
N GLN A 24 -34.53 -37.41 -26.86
CA GLN A 24 -35.48 -37.41 -27.98
C GLN A 24 -36.63 -36.43 -27.72
N THR A 25 -37.20 -36.44 -26.53
CA THR A 25 -38.25 -35.49 -26.13
C THR A 25 -37.72 -34.06 -26.18
N LEU A 26 -36.52 -33.82 -25.65
CA LEU A 26 -35.87 -32.50 -25.64
C LEU A 26 -35.59 -31.98 -27.06
N GLN A 27 -35.17 -32.88 -27.96
CA GLN A 27 -34.95 -32.58 -29.37
C GLN A 27 -36.23 -32.15 -30.08
N GLN A 28 -37.39 -32.71 -29.71
CA GLN A 28 -38.69 -32.36 -30.31
C GLN A 28 -39.23 -31.01 -29.82
N ILE A 29 -38.88 -30.57 -28.61
CA ILE A 29 -39.39 -29.34 -27.99
C ILE A 29 -38.39 -28.16 -28.06
N SER A 30 -37.16 -28.40 -28.49
CA SER A 30 -36.12 -27.38 -28.60
C SER A 30 -35.90 -26.96 -30.06
N ASN A 31 -35.52 -25.69 -30.26
CA ASN A 31 -35.13 -25.17 -31.58
C ASN A 31 -33.64 -25.46 -31.91
N MET A 32 -32.98 -26.32 -31.12
CA MET A 32 -31.56 -26.65 -31.26
C MET A 32 -31.37 -28.08 -31.76
N GLU A 33 -30.35 -28.29 -32.58
CA GLU A 33 -29.91 -29.64 -32.93
C GLU A 33 -29.07 -30.18 -31.77
N ILE A 34 -29.54 -31.24 -31.11
CA ILE A 34 -28.87 -31.88 -29.98
C ILE A 34 -28.10 -33.09 -30.49
N LYS A 35 -26.82 -33.15 -30.14
CA LYS A 35 -25.89 -34.22 -30.51
C LYS A 35 -25.29 -34.82 -29.25
N LEU A 36 -25.30 -36.13 -29.11
CA LEU A 36 -24.71 -36.81 -27.97
C LEU A 36 -23.28 -37.22 -28.31
N ILE A 37 -22.36 -37.00 -27.36
CA ILE A 37 -21.02 -37.58 -27.35
C ILE A 37 -20.98 -38.51 -26.15
N LEU A 38 -21.06 -39.82 -26.37
CA LEU A 38 -20.96 -40.79 -25.29
C LEU A 38 -19.54 -41.34 -25.25
N VAL A 39 -18.88 -41.19 -24.11
CA VAL A 39 -17.55 -41.75 -23.87
C VAL A 39 -17.70 -42.93 -22.93
N ASP A 40 -17.64 -44.14 -23.48
CA ASP A 40 -17.65 -45.38 -22.73
C ASP A 40 -16.23 -45.65 -22.20
N ASP A 41 -16.04 -45.43 -20.91
CA ASP A 41 -14.76 -45.56 -20.21
C ASP A 41 -14.44 -47.04 -19.87
N GLY A 42 -14.53 -47.91 -20.87
CA GLY A 42 -14.22 -49.33 -20.75
C GLY A 42 -15.21 -50.12 -19.90
N SER A 43 -16.52 -49.95 -20.15
CA SER A 43 -17.57 -50.71 -19.48
C SER A 43 -17.43 -52.23 -19.67
N SER A 44 -17.90 -52.97 -18.67
CA SER A 44 -17.95 -54.44 -18.65
C SER A 44 -19.32 -55.01 -18.99
N ASP A 45 -20.34 -54.15 -19.08
CA ASP A 45 -21.71 -54.46 -19.48
C ASP A 45 -21.97 -54.04 -20.95
N ALA A 46 -23.24 -54.09 -21.39
CA ALA A 46 -23.61 -53.73 -22.76
C ALA A 46 -23.90 -52.22 -22.95
N THR A 47 -23.22 -51.33 -22.22
CA THR A 47 -23.46 -49.87 -22.28
C THR A 47 -23.33 -49.33 -23.71
N ALA A 48 -22.23 -49.61 -24.39
CA ALA A 48 -21.97 -49.13 -25.76
C ALA A 48 -22.99 -49.66 -26.78
N ASP A 49 -23.25 -50.97 -26.76
CA ASP A 49 -24.22 -51.61 -27.66
C ASP A 49 -25.62 -51.04 -27.44
N THR A 50 -26.03 -50.88 -26.17
CA THR A 50 -27.33 -50.30 -25.82
C THR A 50 -27.45 -48.85 -26.28
N ALA A 51 -26.37 -48.07 -26.20
CA ALA A 51 -26.35 -46.68 -26.68
C ALA A 51 -26.52 -46.59 -28.20
N LEU A 52 -25.85 -47.46 -28.97
CA LEU A 52 -26.00 -47.51 -30.42
C LEU A 52 -27.41 -47.93 -30.84
N GLU A 53 -27.93 -49.02 -30.26
CA GLU A 53 -29.28 -49.52 -30.55
C GLU A 53 -30.36 -48.47 -30.25
N GLU A 54 -30.29 -47.83 -29.08
CA GLU A 54 -31.29 -46.84 -28.68
C GLU A 54 -31.15 -45.54 -29.49
N ALA A 55 -29.92 -45.10 -29.81
CA ALA A 55 -29.71 -43.93 -30.67
C ALA A 55 -30.33 -44.13 -32.05
N GLU A 56 -30.10 -45.29 -32.68
CA GLU A 56 -30.68 -45.64 -33.98
C GLU A 56 -32.21 -45.71 -33.89
N SER A 57 -32.74 -46.40 -32.86
CA SER A 57 -34.19 -46.54 -32.67
C SER A 57 -34.91 -45.21 -32.45
N LEU A 58 -34.28 -44.24 -31.78
CA LEU A 58 -34.89 -42.96 -31.44
C LEU A 58 -34.57 -41.84 -32.44
N GLY A 59 -33.66 -42.09 -33.40
CA GLY A 59 -33.15 -41.08 -34.33
C GLY A 59 -32.32 -40.00 -33.63
N VAL A 60 -31.63 -40.35 -32.54
CA VAL A 60 -30.76 -39.43 -31.79
C VAL A 60 -29.36 -39.47 -32.41
N LEU A 61 -28.78 -38.28 -32.67
CA LEU A 61 -27.43 -38.18 -33.21
C LEU A 61 -26.41 -38.53 -32.12
N LEU A 62 -25.74 -39.68 -32.25
CA LEU A 62 -24.74 -40.16 -31.30
C LEU A 62 -23.36 -40.26 -31.95
N ASN A 63 -22.36 -39.73 -31.25
CA ASN A 63 -20.95 -40.04 -31.47
C ASN A 63 -20.44 -40.85 -30.26
N LEU A 64 -20.10 -42.13 -30.49
CA LEU A 64 -19.64 -43.04 -29.46
C LEU A 64 -18.11 -43.16 -29.51
N VAL A 65 -17.46 -42.95 -28.38
CA VAL A 65 -16.01 -43.18 -28.21
C VAL A 65 -15.82 -44.21 -27.10
N GLN A 66 -15.01 -45.24 -27.34
CA GLN A 66 -14.77 -46.32 -26.37
C GLN A 66 -13.31 -46.36 -25.94
N HIS A 67 -13.08 -46.37 -24.62
CA HIS A 67 -11.78 -46.62 -24.04
C HIS A 67 -11.52 -48.13 -23.91
N PRO A 68 -10.27 -48.59 -24.07
CA PRO A 68 -9.94 -50.02 -23.96
C PRO A 68 -10.03 -50.56 -22.52
N LYS A 69 -10.01 -49.67 -21.52
CA LYS A 69 -10.15 -49.95 -20.10
C LYS A 69 -10.58 -48.68 -19.37
N ASN A 70 -11.12 -48.81 -18.17
CA ASN A 70 -11.44 -47.68 -17.30
C ASN A 70 -10.20 -46.84 -16.98
N ALA A 71 -10.24 -45.58 -17.41
CA ALA A 71 -9.21 -44.57 -17.21
C ALA A 71 -9.64 -43.46 -16.22
N GLY A 72 -10.91 -43.45 -15.82
CA GLY A 72 -11.49 -42.51 -14.87
C GLY A 72 -12.25 -41.37 -15.54
N LEU A 73 -13.07 -40.68 -14.74
CA LEU A 73 -13.95 -39.60 -15.20
C LEU A 73 -13.17 -38.45 -15.86
N GLY A 74 -12.00 -38.08 -15.33
CA GLY A 74 -11.17 -37.02 -15.90
C GLY A 74 -10.77 -37.30 -17.35
N GLU A 75 -10.34 -38.53 -17.64
CA GLU A 75 -9.97 -38.96 -18.99
C GLU A 75 -11.19 -39.06 -19.91
N ALA A 76 -12.33 -39.57 -19.42
CA ALA A 76 -13.57 -39.61 -20.21
C ALA A 76 -14.05 -38.20 -20.61
N ILE A 77 -13.97 -37.24 -19.68
CA ILE A 77 -14.30 -35.84 -19.96
C ILE A 77 -13.30 -35.24 -20.96
N LYS A 78 -12.01 -35.51 -20.81
CA LYS A 78 -10.95 -35.06 -21.73
C LYS A 78 -11.21 -35.54 -23.16
N THR A 79 -11.40 -36.84 -23.35
CA THR A 79 -11.75 -37.44 -24.64
C THR A 79 -12.99 -36.77 -25.22
N GLY A 80 -14.02 -36.55 -24.42
CA GLY A 80 -15.24 -35.87 -24.85
C GLY A 80 -15.03 -34.43 -25.32
N PHE A 81 -14.18 -33.66 -24.63
CA PHE A 81 -13.82 -32.29 -25.02
C PHE A 81 -13.06 -32.28 -26.35
N THR A 82 -12.09 -33.18 -26.51
CA THR A 82 -11.33 -33.32 -27.76
C THR A 82 -12.25 -33.71 -28.92
N THR A 83 -13.07 -34.74 -28.75
CA THR A 83 -14.05 -35.17 -29.77
C THR A 83 -15.02 -34.04 -30.12
N PHE A 84 -15.50 -33.28 -29.13
CA PHE A 84 -16.35 -32.12 -29.39
C PHE A 84 -15.66 -31.09 -30.30
N LEU A 85 -14.40 -30.75 -30.04
CA LEU A 85 -13.67 -29.77 -30.86
C LEU A 85 -13.45 -30.25 -32.31
N GLU A 86 -13.24 -31.55 -32.50
CA GLU A 86 -13.06 -32.17 -33.82
C GLU A 86 -14.34 -32.11 -34.68
N ILE A 87 -15.52 -32.26 -34.06
CA ILE A 87 -16.79 -32.43 -34.81
C ILE A 87 -17.72 -31.21 -34.76
N SER A 88 -17.44 -30.22 -33.92
CA SER A 88 -18.27 -29.02 -33.75
C SER A 88 -17.83 -27.84 -34.61
N LYS A 89 -18.76 -26.90 -34.87
CA LYS A 89 -18.53 -25.67 -35.64
C LYS A 89 -18.61 -24.44 -34.74
N GLU A 90 -18.07 -23.32 -35.22
CA GLU A 90 -18.17 -22.05 -34.52
C GLU A 90 -19.63 -21.69 -34.18
N GLY A 91 -19.87 -21.28 -32.94
CA GLY A 91 -21.21 -21.01 -32.42
C GLY A 91 -21.95 -22.22 -31.82
N ASP A 92 -21.34 -23.42 -31.80
CA ASP A 92 -21.87 -24.57 -31.08
C ASP A 92 -21.53 -24.54 -29.57
N PHE A 93 -22.19 -25.40 -28.80
CA PHE A 93 -22.08 -25.47 -27.35
C PHE A 93 -21.80 -26.89 -26.88
N LEU A 94 -21.08 -27.03 -25.78
CA LEU A 94 -20.81 -28.31 -25.13
C LEU A 94 -21.43 -28.33 -23.74
N ALA A 95 -22.35 -29.24 -23.49
CA ALA A 95 -22.80 -29.61 -22.17
C ALA A 95 -22.03 -30.84 -21.68
N ALA A 96 -21.59 -30.84 -20.44
CA ALA A 96 -21.13 -32.04 -19.74
C ALA A 96 -22.15 -32.41 -18.67
N MET A 97 -22.58 -33.67 -18.64
CA MET A 97 -23.52 -34.17 -17.63
C MET A 97 -23.32 -35.67 -17.39
N ASP A 98 -23.72 -36.15 -16.21
CA ASP A 98 -23.56 -37.56 -15.83
C ASP A 98 -24.57 -38.45 -16.60
N CYS A 99 -24.18 -39.70 -16.89
CA CYS A 99 -24.99 -40.64 -17.68
C CYS A 99 -26.01 -41.44 -16.84
N ASP A 100 -26.12 -41.18 -15.54
CA ASP A 100 -26.84 -41.98 -14.54
C ASP A 100 -28.30 -41.52 -14.25
N ASN A 101 -28.85 -40.62 -15.09
CA ASN A 101 -30.16 -39.97 -14.91
C ASN A 101 -30.32 -39.09 -13.64
N THR A 102 -29.26 -38.78 -12.90
CA THR A 102 -29.36 -37.88 -11.73
C THR A 102 -29.62 -36.42 -12.09
N GLN A 103 -29.29 -36.02 -13.33
CA GLN A 103 -29.37 -34.66 -13.81
C GLN A 103 -30.44 -34.54 -14.91
N PRO A 104 -31.34 -33.52 -14.84
CA PRO A 104 -32.41 -33.38 -15.81
C PRO A 104 -31.95 -32.70 -17.11
N PRO A 105 -31.92 -33.37 -18.29
CA PRO A 105 -31.49 -32.76 -19.55
C PRO A 105 -32.25 -31.48 -19.91
N GLU A 106 -33.50 -31.35 -19.48
CA GLU A 106 -34.37 -30.21 -19.78
C GLU A 106 -33.81 -28.90 -19.21
N LEU A 107 -32.95 -28.96 -18.18
CA LEU A 107 -32.29 -27.78 -17.62
C LEU A 107 -31.23 -27.20 -18.57
N LEU A 108 -30.72 -27.97 -19.53
CA LEU A 108 -29.74 -27.50 -20.51
C LEU A 108 -30.24 -26.32 -21.34
N ILE A 109 -31.52 -26.33 -21.70
CA ILE A 109 -32.13 -25.23 -22.47
C ILE A 109 -32.11 -23.94 -21.65
N LYS A 110 -32.45 -24.03 -20.36
CA LYS A 110 -32.39 -22.87 -19.47
C LYS A 110 -30.96 -22.38 -19.25
N MET A 111 -30.00 -23.30 -19.14
CA MET A 111 -28.57 -22.96 -19.04
C MET A 111 -28.09 -22.23 -20.30
N TYR A 112 -28.49 -22.72 -21.47
CA TYR A 112 -28.22 -22.11 -22.76
C TYR A 112 -28.80 -20.69 -22.86
N ASP A 113 -30.09 -20.53 -22.59
CA ASP A 113 -30.75 -19.22 -22.64
C ASP A 113 -30.09 -18.21 -21.70
N THR A 114 -29.70 -18.65 -20.50
CA THR A 114 -28.98 -17.82 -19.51
C THR A 114 -27.60 -17.41 -20.03
N MET A 115 -26.89 -18.34 -20.67
CA MET A 115 -25.54 -18.11 -21.16
C MET A 115 -25.52 -17.14 -22.34
N ILE A 116 -26.49 -17.26 -23.26
CA ILE A 116 -26.68 -16.31 -24.36
C ILE A 116 -27.08 -14.93 -23.85
N ALA A 117 -28.08 -14.84 -22.96
CA ALA A 117 -28.58 -13.56 -22.45
C ALA A 117 -27.51 -12.76 -21.69
N GLY A 118 -26.61 -13.44 -20.98
CA GLY A 118 -25.54 -12.81 -20.22
C GLY A 118 -24.18 -12.75 -20.93
N SER A 119 -24.07 -13.27 -22.16
CA SER A 119 -22.80 -13.42 -22.88
C SER A 119 -21.72 -14.13 -22.04
N TYR A 120 -22.11 -15.21 -21.35
CA TYR A 120 -21.22 -15.96 -20.44
C TYR A 120 -20.43 -17.06 -21.17
N ASP A 121 -19.23 -17.36 -20.67
CA ASP A 121 -18.41 -18.44 -21.21
C ASP A 121 -18.79 -19.83 -20.69
N ILE A 122 -19.25 -19.89 -19.43
CA ILE A 122 -19.64 -21.11 -18.73
C ILE A 122 -20.95 -20.87 -17.97
N ALA A 123 -21.87 -21.83 -18.03
CA ALA A 123 -22.99 -21.94 -17.12
C ALA A 123 -22.88 -23.22 -16.27
N ILE A 124 -23.07 -23.11 -14.96
CA ILE A 124 -22.91 -24.21 -14.00
C ILE A 124 -24.22 -24.44 -13.26
N ALA A 125 -24.76 -25.65 -13.33
CA ALA A 125 -25.88 -26.03 -12.47
C ALA A 125 -25.39 -26.13 -11.02
N SER A 126 -26.16 -25.58 -10.07
CA SER A 126 -25.69 -25.46 -8.69
C SER A 126 -26.68 -26.06 -7.71
N ARG A 127 -26.17 -26.97 -6.87
CA ARG A 127 -26.88 -27.56 -5.73
C ARG A 127 -27.13 -26.57 -4.58
N TYR A 128 -26.59 -25.36 -4.70
CA TYR A 128 -26.67 -24.30 -3.68
C TYR A 128 -27.58 -23.14 -4.11
N ARG A 129 -28.38 -23.34 -5.16
CA ARG A 129 -29.42 -22.37 -5.59
C ARG A 129 -30.74 -22.65 -4.88
N LYS A 130 -31.50 -21.59 -4.62
CA LYS A 130 -32.86 -21.68 -4.06
C LYS A 130 -33.74 -22.52 -4.99
N GLY A 131 -34.37 -23.58 -4.46
CA GLY A 131 -35.19 -24.52 -5.22
C GLY A 131 -34.49 -25.83 -5.62
N SER A 132 -33.19 -25.98 -5.32
CA SER A 132 -32.48 -27.26 -5.49
C SER A 132 -32.90 -28.29 -4.43
N LYS A 133 -32.82 -29.58 -4.79
CA LYS A 133 -33.06 -30.73 -3.89
C LYS A 133 -31.95 -31.75 -4.09
N VAL A 134 -31.36 -32.20 -2.98
CA VAL A 134 -30.40 -33.32 -2.96
C VAL A 134 -31.15 -34.54 -2.43
N ILE A 135 -31.19 -35.62 -3.21
CA ILE A 135 -31.93 -36.85 -2.87
C ILE A 135 -30.93 -38.00 -2.75
N GLY A 136 -31.09 -38.86 -1.74
CA GLY A 136 -30.29 -40.08 -1.59
C GLY A 136 -28.90 -39.92 -0.96
N LEU A 137 -28.48 -38.71 -0.59
CA LEU A 137 -27.20 -38.48 0.09
C LEU A 137 -27.34 -38.54 1.61
N SER A 138 -26.39 -39.17 2.30
CA SER A 138 -26.34 -39.15 3.78
C SER A 138 -26.14 -37.72 4.29
N LYS A 139 -26.75 -37.35 5.43
CA LYS A 139 -26.59 -36.03 6.07
C LYS A 139 -25.13 -35.64 6.32
N PHE A 140 -24.26 -36.62 6.63
CA PHE A 140 -22.83 -36.38 6.84
C PHE A 140 -22.12 -35.94 5.54
N ARG A 141 -22.34 -36.65 4.43
CA ARG A 141 -21.78 -36.26 3.12
C ARG A 141 -22.32 -34.91 2.66
N GLU A 142 -23.58 -34.58 2.95
CA GLU A 142 -24.16 -33.30 2.60
C GLU A 142 -23.43 -32.14 3.32
N ILE A 143 -23.23 -32.27 4.64
CA ILE A 143 -22.47 -31.28 5.43
C ILE A 143 -21.03 -31.13 4.89
N MET A 144 -20.36 -32.24 4.58
CA MET A 144 -19.00 -32.21 4.01
C MET A 144 -18.95 -31.48 2.67
N SER A 145 -19.92 -31.71 1.78
CA SER A 145 -20.01 -31.01 0.49
C SER A 145 -20.23 -29.51 0.66
N TYR A 146 -21.08 -29.09 1.61
CA TYR A 146 -21.26 -27.67 1.94
C TYR A 146 -19.99 -27.03 2.47
N GLY A 147 -19.26 -27.72 3.36
CA GLY A 147 -17.98 -27.26 3.91
C GLY A 147 -16.91 -27.09 2.83
N ALA A 148 -16.72 -28.09 1.97
CA ALA A 148 -15.79 -28.01 0.85
C ALA A 148 -16.16 -26.89 -0.13
N SER A 149 -17.45 -26.73 -0.46
CA SER A 149 -17.92 -25.64 -1.30
C SER A 149 -17.66 -24.25 -0.70
N TRP A 150 -17.81 -24.10 0.62
CA TRP A 150 -17.47 -22.87 1.32
C TRP A 150 -15.97 -22.57 1.27
N LEU A 151 -15.13 -23.59 1.47
CA LEU A 151 -13.68 -23.45 1.36
C LEU A 151 -13.24 -23.01 -0.04
N PHE A 152 -13.76 -23.65 -1.10
CA PHE A 152 -13.43 -23.27 -2.48
C PHE A 152 -13.89 -21.85 -2.83
N ARG A 153 -15.05 -21.40 -2.33
CA ARG A 153 -15.48 -20.00 -2.52
C ARG A 153 -14.52 -18.99 -1.90
N ILE A 154 -13.88 -19.33 -0.79
CA ILE A 154 -12.91 -18.45 -0.13
C ILE A 154 -11.56 -18.49 -0.84
N ALA A 155 -11.13 -19.67 -1.25
CA ALA A 155 -9.81 -19.90 -1.82
C ALA A 155 -9.71 -19.48 -3.30
N ALA A 156 -10.67 -19.88 -4.15
CA ALA A 156 -10.63 -19.69 -5.60
C ALA A 156 -11.34 -18.42 -6.09
N ARG A 157 -12.34 -17.92 -5.33
CA ARG A 157 -13.05 -16.64 -5.55
C ARG A 157 -13.55 -16.34 -6.98
N VAL A 158 -13.81 -17.36 -7.80
CA VAL A 158 -14.31 -17.17 -9.15
C VAL A 158 -15.68 -16.45 -9.11
N PRO A 159 -15.82 -15.25 -9.69
CA PRO A 159 -17.05 -14.46 -9.60
C PRO A 159 -18.27 -15.22 -10.11
N GLY A 160 -19.38 -15.16 -9.35
CA GLY A 160 -20.64 -15.81 -9.72
C GLY A 160 -20.71 -17.32 -9.54
N VAL A 161 -19.58 -18.00 -9.25
CA VAL A 161 -19.53 -19.46 -9.06
C VAL A 161 -19.85 -19.85 -7.61
N ARG A 162 -20.86 -20.71 -7.45
CA ARG A 162 -21.28 -21.24 -6.13
C ARG A 162 -20.95 -22.71 -5.94
N ASP A 163 -20.86 -23.47 -7.02
CA ASP A 163 -20.65 -24.92 -7.00
C ASP A 163 -19.44 -25.27 -7.89
N TYR A 164 -18.29 -25.51 -7.25
CA TYR A 164 -17.01 -25.73 -7.93
C TYR A 164 -16.82 -27.18 -8.39
N THR A 165 -17.62 -28.11 -7.87
CA THR A 165 -17.43 -29.56 -8.09
C THR A 165 -18.53 -30.19 -8.92
N CYS A 166 -19.58 -29.44 -9.26
CA CYS A 166 -20.66 -29.93 -10.10
C CYS A 166 -20.14 -30.16 -11.53
N GLY A 167 -20.29 -31.40 -12.03
CA GLY A 167 -19.98 -31.76 -13.41
C GLY A 167 -21.01 -31.26 -14.43
N TYR A 168 -22.20 -30.88 -13.96
CA TYR A 168 -23.28 -30.42 -14.82
C TYR A 168 -23.08 -28.99 -15.29
N ARG A 169 -22.48 -28.84 -16.47
CA ARG A 169 -21.96 -27.57 -16.99
C ARG A 169 -22.22 -27.42 -18.47
N LEU A 170 -22.32 -26.18 -18.91
CA LEU A 170 -22.46 -25.79 -20.31
C LEU A 170 -21.35 -24.80 -20.65
N TYR A 171 -20.73 -24.99 -21.80
CA TYR A 171 -19.61 -24.21 -22.31
C TYR A 171 -19.91 -23.73 -23.72
N ASN A 172 -19.49 -22.51 -24.05
CA ASN A 172 -19.43 -22.10 -25.46
C ASN A 172 -18.20 -22.72 -26.15
N ARG A 173 -18.30 -23.03 -27.46
CA ARG A 173 -17.18 -23.66 -28.19
C ARG A 173 -15.91 -22.81 -28.17
N ASN A 174 -16.03 -21.49 -28.30
CA ASN A 174 -14.87 -20.60 -28.36
C ASN A 174 -14.03 -20.69 -27.09
N PHE A 175 -14.69 -20.86 -25.95
CA PHE A 175 -14.10 -21.07 -24.66
C PHE A 175 -13.42 -22.44 -24.55
N VAL A 176 -14.09 -23.53 -24.95
CA VAL A 176 -13.49 -24.88 -24.97
C VAL A 176 -12.27 -24.93 -25.89
N SER A 177 -12.35 -24.28 -27.05
CA SER A 177 -11.24 -24.21 -28.02
C SER A 177 -10.05 -23.42 -27.49
N LYS A 178 -10.29 -22.37 -26.68
CA LYS A 178 -9.22 -21.66 -25.97
C LYS A 178 -8.54 -22.60 -24.98
N LEU A 179 -9.29 -23.29 -24.15
CA LEU A 179 -8.75 -24.22 -23.16
C LEU A 179 -7.88 -25.31 -23.79
N ASP A 180 -8.35 -25.96 -24.86
CA ASP A 180 -7.59 -26.99 -25.57
C ASP A 180 -6.31 -26.45 -26.21
N MET A 181 -6.35 -25.27 -26.85
CA MET A 181 -5.16 -24.63 -27.42
C MET A 181 -4.09 -24.33 -26.35
N TYR A 182 -4.50 -24.03 -25.12
CA TYR A 182 -3.61 -23.59 -24.05
C TYR A 182 -3.04 -24.72 -23.21
N TYR A 183 -3.87 -25.70 -22.86
CA TYR A 183 -3.47 -26.78 -21.97
C TYR A 183 -3.25 -28.09 -22.70
N GLY A 184 -3.86 -28.28 -23.86
CA GLY A 184 -3.82 -29.52 -24.64
C GLY A 184 -4.06 -30.72 -23.73
N ASP A 185 -3.07 -31.62 -23.70
CA ASP A 185 -3.12 -32.82 -22.89
C ASP A 185 -3.18 -32.58 -21.36
N ASN A 186 -2.78 -31.41 -20.89
CA ASN A 186 -2.73 -31.05 -19.47
C ASN A 186 -3.99 -30.31 -18.98
N LEU A 187 -5.07 -30.26 -19.78
CA LEU A 187 -6.30 -29.56 -19.39
C LEU A 187 -6.93 -30.13 -18.10
N PHE A 188 -6.73 -31.42 -17.87
CA PHE A 188 -7.15 -32.12 -16.66
C PHE A 188 -5.94 -32.81 -16.05
N THR A 189 -5.58 -32.45 -14.82
CA THR A 189 -4.47 -33.07 -14.10
C THR A 189 -4.94 -34.15 -13.12
N GLU A 190 -6.20 -34.04 -12.71
CA GLU A 190 -6.86 -34.97 -11.80
C GLU A 190 -7.79 -35.95 -12.55
N SER A 191 -7.76 -37.23 -12.17
CA SER A 191 -8.53 -38.30 -12.81
C SER A 191 -9.96 -38.47 -12.28
N GLY A 192 -10.29 -37.80 -11.16
CA GLY A 192 -11.60 -37.84 -10.51
C GLY A 192 -12.41 -36.54 -10.63
N PHE A 193 -13.45 -36.37 -9.81
CA PHE A 193 -14.32 -35.18 -9.79
C PHE A 193 -13.60 -33.84 -9.56
N ALA A 194 -12.35 -33.86 -9.07
CA ALA A 194 -11.51 -32.67 -8.94
C ALA A 194 -11.15 -32.03 -10.30
N CYS A 195 -11.24 -32.78 -11.41
CA CYS A 195 -11.04 -32.27 -12.77
C CYS A 195 -11.95 -31.08 -13.12
N MET A 196 -13.14 -31.01 -12.49
CA MET A 196 -14.08 -29.90 -12.67
C MET A 196 -13.59 -28.60 -12.01
N ILE A 197 -12.69 -28.68 -11.03
CA ILE A 197 -12.05 -27.52 -10.41
C ILE A 197 -10.91 -27.02 -11.30
N ASP A 198 -10.07 -27.93 -11.83
CA ASP A 198 -8.98 -27.59 -12.76
C ASP A 198 -9.50 -26.72 -13.90
N LEU A 199 -10.62 -27.11 -14.52
CA LEU A 199 -11.23 -26.38 -15.63
C LEU A 199 -11.66 -24.95 -15.28
N LEU A 200 -12.13 -24.70 -14.05
CA LEU A 200 -12.53 -23.35 -13.63
C LEU A 200 -11.31 -22.47 -13.35
N LEU A 201 -10.27 -23.02 -12.75
CA LEU A 201 -9.07 -22.26 -12.41
C LEU A 201 -8.22 -21.95 -13.64
N THR A 202 -8.20 -22.85 -14.61
CA THR A 202 -7.46 -22.69 -15.87
C THR A 202 -8.09 -21.68 -16.83
N SER A 203 -9.38 -21.41 -16.66
CA SER A 203 -10.21 -20.58 -17.54
C SER A 203 -10.06 -19.07 -17.42
N THR A 204 -9.30 -18.59 -16.42
CA THR A 204 -9.17 -17.16 -16.11
C THR A 204 -7.89 -16.52 -16.68
N LEU A 205 -7.11 -17.22 -17.51
CA LEU A 205 -5.81 -16.72 -17.98
C LEU A 205 -5.92 -15.74 -19.16
N LEU A 206 -5.45 -14.50 -18.96
CA LEU A 206 -5.33 -13.45 -19.97
C LEU A 206 -4.04 -13.62 -20.79
N LEU A 207 -4.09 -13.46 -22.12
CA LEU A 207 -2.89 -13.42 -22.96
C LEU A 207 -2.33 -12.00 -23.13
N SER A 208 -1.00 -11.91 -23.27
CA SER A 208 -0.32 -10.64 -23.53
C SER A 208 -0.77 -9.93 -24.82
N ASN A 209 -1.16 -10.65 -25.88
CA ASN A 209 -1.67 -10.05 -27.12
C ASN A 209 -3.09 -9.48 -27.01
N GLN A 210 -3.84 -9.83 -25.95
CA GLN A 210 -5.18 -9.30 -25.71
C GLN A 210 -5.13 -7.94 -24.99
N LEU A 211 -4.01 -7.60 -24.34
CA LEU A 211 -3.83 -6.34 -23.62
C LEU A 211 -4.20 -5.08 -24.41
N PRO A 212 -3.81 -4.91 -25.68
CA PRO A 212 -4.14 -3.69 -26.43
C PRO A 212 -5.64 -3.52 -26.71
N THR A 213 -6.43 -4.59 -26.57
CA THR A 213 -7.88 -4.58 -26.80
C THR A 213 -8.70 -4.40 -25.54
N LEU A 214 -8.07 -4.47 -24.35
CA LEU A 214 -8.74 -4.25 -23.08
C LEU A 214 -9.06 -2.77 -22.90
N GLN A 215 -10.30 -2.48 -22.54
CA GLN A 215 -10.72 -1.15 -22.13
C GLN A 215 -11.04 -1.18 -20.64
N TYR A 216 -10.35 -0.32 -19.89
CA TYR A 216 -10.61 -0.12 -18.48
C TYR A 216 -11.27 1.24 -18.28
N SER A 217 -12.37 1.25 -17.54
CA SER A 217 -13.02 2.46 -17.06
C SER A 217 -12.62 2.70 -15.60
N SER A 218 -11.45 3.27 -15.38
CA SER A 218 -11.01 3.77 -14.06
C SER A 218 -11.31 5.25 -13.95
N THR A 219 -11.71 5.74 -12.78
CA THR A 219 -12.04 7.16 -12.55
C THR A 219 -10.78 7.93 -12.18
N PRO A 220 -10.21 8.81 -13.02
CA PRO A 220 -9.01 9.58 -12.65
C PRO A 220 -9.28 10.63 -11.57
N GLU A 221 -10.54 10.99 -11.33
CA GLU A 221 -10.97 11.98 -10.34
C GLU A 221 -11.10 11.41 -8.92
N ARG A 222 -10.98 10.10 -8.74
CA ARG A 222 -11.02 9.41 -7.45
C ARG A 222 -10.33 8.06 -7.53
N PHE A 223 -9.49 7.75 -6.55
CA PHE A 223 -8.99 6.39 -6.43
C PHE A 223 -9.99 5.53 -5.65
N ASP A 224 -10.39 4.39 -6.21
CA ASP A 224 -11.36 3.46 -5.64
C ASP A 224 -11.17 2.05 -6.24
N GLU A 225 -12.13 1.14 -6.01
CA GLU A 225 -12.11 -0.25 -6.49
C GLU A 225 -12.07 -0.38 -8.03
N THR A 226 -12.43 0.66 -8.80
CA THR A 226 -12.37 0.63 -10.27
C THR A 226 -10.94 0.48 -10.81
N TRP A 227 -9.94 0.76 -9.98
CA TRP A 227 -8.53 0.61 -10.30
C TRP A 227 -7.99 -0.82 -10.11
N GLU A 228 -8.75 -1.72 -9.49
CA GLU A 228 -8.28 -3.09 -9.18
C GLU A 228 -7.89 -3.85 -10.46
N ALA A 229 -8.80 -3.97 -11.41
CA ALA A 229 -8.59 -4.73 -12.65
C ALA A 229 -7.41 -4.23 -13.51
N PRO A 230 -7.27 -2.92 -13.83
CA PRO A 230 -6.12 -2.45 -14.60
C PRO A 230 -4.79 -2.65 -13.87
N LEU A 231 -4.74 -2.40 -12.55
CA LEU A 231 -3.51 -2.55 -11.78
C LEU A 231 -3.11 -4.03 -11.61
N ALA A 232 -4.05 -4.92 -11.30
CA ALA A 232 -3.83 -6.36 -11.21
C ALA A 232 -3.25 -6.92 -12.53
N THR A 233 -3.78 -6.47 -13.67
CA THR A 233 -3.29 -6.87 -14.99
C THR A 233 -1.86 -6.42 -15.25
N LEU A 234 -1.51 -5.18 -14.90
CA LEU A 234 -0.14 -4.66 -15.05
C LEU A 234 0.85 -5.37 -14.13
N LEU A 235 0.45 -5.65 -12.90
CA LEU A 235 1.25 -6.44 -11.96
C LEU A 235 1.49 -7.85 -12.52
N GLY A 236 0.46 -8.49 -13.05
CA GLY A 236 0.58 -9.79 -13.72
C GLY A 236 1.55 -9.73 -14.89
N LEU A 237 1.46 -8.69 -15.73
CA LEU A 237 2.34 -8.50 -16.89
C LEU A 237 3.81 -8.39 -16.46
N GLY A 238 4.10 -7.62 -15.41
CA GLY A 238 5.45 -7.51 -14.86
C GLY A 238 5.96 -8.84 -14.30
N ARG A 239 5.11 -9.63 -13.65
CA ARG A 239 5.45 -10.97 -13.15
C ARG A 239 5.74 -11.94 -14.29
N ALA A 240 4.94 -11.93 -15.35
CA ALA A 240 5.18 -12.72 -16.56
C ALA A 240 6.48 -12.34 -17.28
N ALA A 241 6.92 -11.09 -17.16
CA ALA A 241 8.21 -10.61 -17.67
C ALA A 241 9.42 -11.06 -16.81
N GLY A 242 9.19 -11.73 -15.67
CA GLY A 242 10.24 -12.26 -14.79
C GLY A 242 10.68 -11.32 -13.67
N ALA A 243 9.91 -10.27 -13.36
CA ALA A 243 10.19 -9.44 -12.18
C ALA A 243 9.77 -10.16 -10.90
N ASP A 244 10.58 -10.06 -9.85
CA ASP A 244 10.36 -10.70 -8.54
C ASP A 244 9.29 -9.98 -7.70
N PHE A 245 9.09 -8.69 -7.96
CA PHE A 245 8.04 -7.90 -7.34
C PHE A 245 7.78 -6.64 -8.17
N ILE A 246 6.52 -6.20 -8.22
CA ILE A 246 6.12 -4.92 -8.82
C ILE A 246 5.20 -4.17 -7.86
N GLU A 247 5.37 -2.86 -7.79
CA GLU A 247 4.50 -1.93 -7.08
C GLU A 247 4.11 -0.78 -8.03
N LEU A 248 2.83 -0.41 -8.00
CA LEU A 248 2.32 0.83 -8.58
C LEU A 248 1.82 1.72 -7.43
N PHE A 249 2.32 2.95 -7.40
CA PHE A 249 1.90 4.02 -6.48
C PHE A 249 1.26 5.12 -7.32
N LEU A 250 -0.03 5.35 -7.16
CA LEU A 250 -0.77 6.41 -7.83
C LEU A 250 -1.01 7.56 -6.85
N GLU A 251 -0.93 8.80 -7.35
CA GLU A 251 -1.08 10.00 -6.54
C GLU A 251 -1.88 11.07 -7.28
N ARG A 252 -2.72 11.77 -6.50
CA ARG A 252 -3.24 13.10 -6.83
C ARG A 252 -2.92 14.04 -5.69
N ARG A 253 -2.45 15.23 -6.02
CA ARG A 253 -1.99 16.22 -5.03
C ARG A 253 -2.56 17.59 -5.35
N ASN A 254 -3.07 18.25 -4.31
CA ASN A 254 -3.51 19.63 -4.31
C ASN A 254 -2.71 20.38 -3.24
N TYR A 255 -1.73 21.13 -3.70
CA TYR A 255 -0.84 21.91 -2.87
C TYR A 255 -1.13 23.40 -3.05
N ILE A 256 -1.05 24.16 -1.96
CA ILE A 256 -1.03 25.63 -2.02
C ILE A 256 -0.14 26.17 -0.92
N SER A 257 0.68 27.16 -1.24
CA SER A 257 1.41 27.96 -0.25
C SER A 257 1.10 29.44 -0.39
N CYS A 258 1.14 30.15 0.73
CA CYS A 258 0.92 31.59 0.84
C CYS A 258 2.03 32.21 1.69
N LEU A 259 2.55 33.36 1.25
CA LEU A 259 3.55 34.15 1.96
C LEU A 259 3.03 35.57 2.13
N ALA A 260 2.93 36.00 3.38
CA ALA A 260 2.75 37.39 3.75
C ALA A 260 4.09 37.97 4.19
N GLU A 261 4.47 39.10 3.61
CA GLU A 261 5.60 39.91 4.06
C GLU A 261 5.08 41.30 4.39
N GLU A 262 5.41 41.75 5.60
CA GLU A 262 4.90 43.01 6.13
C GLU A 262 3.36 43.09 6.11
N ASP A 263 2.81 44.08 5.41
CA ASP A 263 1.38 44.38 5.33
C ASP A 263 0.75 43.83 4.02
N SER A 264 1.43 42.93 3.31
CA SER A 264 0.98 42.44 2.00
C SER A 264 1.25 40.95 1.77
N ILE A 265 0.37 40.32 0.98
CA ILE A 265 0.63 38.97 0.44
C ILE A 265 1.57 39.11 -0.76
N THR A 266 2.78 38.58 -0.64
CA THR A 266 3.80 38.68 -1.69
C THR A 266 3.83 37.48 -2.62
N SER A 267 3.33 36.32 -2.19
CA SER A 267 3.24 35.13 -3.02
C SER A 267 2.09 34.21 -2.65
N ILE A 268 1.40 33.67 -3.67
CA ILE A 268 0.45 32.55 -3.57
C ILE A 268 0.81 31.57 -4.68
N SER A 269 1.08 30.31 -4.33
CA SER A 269 1.56 29.28 -5.27
C SER A 269 0.72 28.01 -5.19
N PRO A 270 -0.38 27.90 -5.96
CA PRO A 270 -1.14 26.67 -6.10
C PRO A 270 -0.44 25.69 -7.06
N SER A 271 -0.55 24.39 -6.78
CA SER A 271 -0.04 23.32 -7.64
C SER A 271 -0.99 22.12 -7.59
N LEU A 272 -1.35 21.61 -8.77
CA LEU A 272 -2.07 20.37 -8.95
C LEU A 272 -1.16 19.40 -9.68
N SER A 273 -0.96 18.21 -9.12
CA SER A 273 -0.17 17.17 -9.76
C SER A 273 -0.85 15.82 -9.63
N THR A 274 -0.80 15.05 -10.71
CA THR A 274 -1.33 13.70 -10.79
C THR A 274 -0.32 12.83 -11.50
N GLY A 275 -0.08 11.62 -10.99
CA GLY A 275 0.85 10.70 -11.63
C GLY A 275 0.97 9.38 -10.90
N ALA A 276 1.87 8.53 -11.40
CA ALA A 276 2.17 7.24 -10.84
C ALA A 276 3.66 6.95 -10.83
N GLY A 277 4.09 6.21 -9.82
CA GLY A 277 5.37 5.52 -9.74
C GLY A 277 5.19 4.03 -9.98
N VAL A 278 6.11 3.43 -10.73
CA VAL A 278 6.23 1.99 -10.93
C VAL A 278 7.59 1.55 -10.41
N ARG A 279 7.59 0.67 -9.42
CA ARG A 279 8.79 0.06 -8.86
C ARG A 279 8.84 -1.41 -9.26
N VAL A 280 9.98 -1.85 -9.80
CA VAL A 280 10.20 -3.23 -10.25
C VAL A 280 11.41 -3.79 -9.52
N PHE A 281 11.33 -5.05 -9.07
CA PHE A 281 12.43 -5.74 -8.40
C PHE A 281 12.89 -6.96 -9.20
N ARG A 282 14.19 -7.23 -9.15
CA ARG A 282 14.83 -8.45 -9.64
C ARG A 282 15.99 -8.80 -8.70
N GLY A 283 15.81 -9.84 -7.89
CA GLY A 283 16.67 -10.19 -6.77
C GLY A 283 16.72 -9.05 -5.75
N LYS A 284 17.94 -8.57 -5.46
CA LYS A 284 18.16 -7.40 -4.59
C LYS A 284 18.18 -6.06 -5.34
N ALA A 285 18.15 -6.09 -6.67
CA ALA A 285 18.11 -4.89 -7.49
C ALA A 285 16.66 -4.42 -7.64
N ASP A 286 16.47 -3.12 -7.66
CA ASP A 286 15.19 -2.48 -7.94
C ASP A 286 15.38 -1.28 -8.87
N CYS A 287 14.32 -0.92 -9.57
CA CYS A 287 14.25 0.25 -10.42
C CYS A 287 12.94 0.98 -10.17
N TYR A 288 12.98 2.31 -10.27
CA TYR A 288 11.82 3.17 -10.14
C TYR A 288 11.65 4.04 -11.39
N VAL A 289 10.43 4.06 -11.92
CA VAL A 289 10.04 4.89 -13.07
C VAL A 289 8.75 5.61 -12.73
N SER A 290 8.66 6.90 -13.03
CA SER A 290 7.43 7.69 -12.82
C SER A 290 6.82 8.17 -14.14
N THR A 291 5.49 8.35 -14.14
CA THR A 291 4.72 8.89 -15.26
C THR A 291 3.60 9.81 -14.75
N ASN A 292 3.18 10.79 -15.55
CA ASN A 292 1.97 11.59 -15.30
C ASN A 292 0.76 11.10 -16.13
N ASP A 293 0.95 10.07 -16.96
CA ASP A 293 -0.10 9.40 -17.70
C ASP A 293 -0.61 8.19 -16.91
N LEU A 294 -1.76 8.36 -16.25
CA LEU A 294 -2.45 7.33 -15.49
C LEU A 294 -3.28 6.36 -16.36
N SER A 295 -3.33 6.55 -17.68
CA SER A 295 -3.98 5.59 -18.56
C SER A 295 -3.32 4.21 -18.45
N PHE A 296 -4.06 3.15 -18.75
CA PHE A 296 -3.50 1.80 -18.80
C PHE A 296 -2.24 1.73 -19.69
N SER A 297 -2.26 2.41 -20.84
CA SER A 297 -1.11 2.54 -21.74
C SER A 297 0.07 3.27 -21.11
N GLY A 298 -0.18 4.37 -20.39
CA GLY A 298 0.85 5.16 -19.71
C GLY A 298 1.53 4.37 -18.60
N LEU A 299 0.75 3.70 -17.77
CA LEU A 299 1.24 2.82 -16.70
C LEU A 299 2.00 1.61 -17.28
N LYS A 300 1.48 0.98 -18.35
CA LYS A 300 2.20 -0.08 -19.06
C LYS A 300 3.55 0.40 -19.59
N ALA A 301 3.60 1.59 -20.20
CA ALA A 301 4.85 2.14 -20.72
C ALA A 301 5.87 2.42 -19.61
N ALA A 302 5.42 2.89 -18.43
CA ALA A 302 6.28 3.06 -17.27
C ALA A 302 6.83 1.72 -16.76
N LEU A 303 5.96 0.70 -16.66
CA LEU A 303 6.35 -0.67 -16.30
C LEU A 303 7.38 -1.26 -17.28
N GLU A 304 7.14 -1.13 -18.59
CA GLU A 304 8.04 -1.61 -19.64
C GLU A 304 9.43 -0.98 -19.54
N LYS A 305 9.50 0.32 -19.26
CA LYS A 305 10.77 1.00 -18.96
C LYS A 305 11.46 0.43 -17.72
N GLY A 306 10.72 0.24 -16.62
CA GLY A 306 11.28 -0.34 -15.39
C GLY A 306 11.82 -1.76 -15.61
N LEU A 307 11.10 -2.60 -16.35
CA LEU A 307 11.53 -3.94 -16.74
C LEU A 307 12.82 -3.90 -17.57
N SER A 308 12.87 -3.06 -18.62
CA SER A 308 14.04 -2.97 -19.51
C SER A 308 15.31 -2.51 -18.79
N ILE A 309 15.22 -1.59 -17.83
CA ILE A 309 16.36 -1.16 -17.01
C ILE A 309 16.95 -2.34 -16.21
N LEU A 310 16.10 -3.26 -15.76
CA LEU A 310 16.52 -4.48 -15.05
C LEU A 310 16.87 -5.65 -15.99
N GLY A 311 16.98 -5.40 -17.29
CA GLY A 311 17.30 -6.41 -18.29
C GLY A 311 16.20 -7.47 -18.44
N LEU A 312 14.94 -7.09 -18.16
CA LEU A 312 13.74 -7.89 -18.41
C LEU A 312 13.02 -7.37 -19.66
N GLN A 313 12.25 -8.25 -20.30
CA GLN A 313 11.49 -7.91 -21.50
C GLN A 313 10.04 -8.28 -21.28
N LEU A 314 9.13 -7.56 -21.95
CA LEU A 314 7.73 -7.96 -21.94
C LEU A 314 7.57 -9.39 -22.47
N PRO A 315 6.63 -10.16 -21.92
CA PRO A 315 6.35 -11.51 -22.38
C PRO A 315 6.00 -11.53 -23.87
N THR A 316 6.24 -12.67 -24.52
CA THR A 316 5.81 -12.86 -25.91
C THR A 316 4.30 -12.67 -26.04
N PRO A 317 3.77 -12.32 -27.23
CA PRO A 317 2.33 -12.11 -27.41
C PRO A 317 1.45 -13.30 -26.99
N LYS A 318 2.00 -14.51 -26.98
CA LYS A 318 1.31 -15.75 -26.59
C LYS A 318 1.56 -16.16 -25.13
N ALA A 319 2.36 -15.41 -24.37
CA ALA A 319 2.56 -15.73 -22.96
C ALA A 319 1.35 -15.29 -22.12
N PHE A 320 1.05 -16.10 -21.12
CA PHE A 320 0.00 -15.84 -20.15
C PHE A 320 0.43 -14.77 -19.16
N ILE A 321 -0.55 -13.98 -18.77
CA ILE A 321 -0.45 -13.02 -17.68
C ILE A 321 -1.05 -13.69 -16.45
N PRO A 322 -0.25 -13.97 -15.40
CA PRO A 322 -0.79 -14.49 -14.16
C PRO A 322 -1.75 -13.46 -13.55
N GLU A 323 -2.88 -13.94 -13.05
CA GLU A 323 -3.80 -13.12 -12.28
C GLU A 323 -3.17 -12.77 -10.93
N ILE A 324 -3.12 -11.48 -10.62
CA ILE A 324 -2.67 -10.99 -9.31
C ILE A 324 -3.90 -10.69 -8.48
N ASN A 325 -4.14 -11.54 -7.48
CA ASN A 325 -5.21 -11.35 -6.52
C ASN A 325 -4.84 -10.22 -5.56
N LEU A 326 -5.39 -9.03 -5.82
CA LEU A 326 -5.34 -7.92 -4.90
C LEU A 326 -6.24 -8.22 -3.69
N GLU A 327 -5.80 -7.79 -2.51
CA GLU A 327 -6.62 -7.81 -1.31
C GLU A 327 -7.84 -6.90 -1.49
N LEU A 328 -8.87 -7.09 -0.65
CA LEU A 328 -9.95 -6.11 -0.56
C LEU A 328 -9.36 -4.72 -0.26
N LEU A 329 -9.82 -3.71 -1.01
CA LEU A 329 -9.30 -2.35 -0.90
C LEU A 329 -9.33 -1.88 0.57
N ARG A 330 -8.14 -1.68 1.14
CA ARG A 330 -7.99 -1.05 2.45
C ARG A 330 -8.15 0.46 2.29
N ASP A 331 -9.38 0.94 2.38
CA ASP A 331 -9.73 2.36 2.23
C ASP A 331 -9.70 3.11 3.58
N TYR A 332 -8.55 3.72 3.89
CA TYR A 332 -8.37 4.54 5.09
C TYR A 332 -9.08 5.90 4.97
N ALA A 333 -9.24 6.40 3.74
CA ALA A 333 -9.85 7.69 3.46
C ALA A 333 -11.34 7.69 3.78
N THR A 334 -12.11 6.78 3.19
CA THR A 334 -13.55 6.69 3.45
C THR A 334 -13.83 6.25 4.88
N LYS A 335 -13.05 5.31 5.44
CA LYS A 335 -13.22 4.85 6.84
C LYS A 335 -13.09 5.98 7.86
N ARG A 336 -12.26 6.99 7.60
CA ARG A 336 -12.04 8.14 8.48
C ARG A 336 -12.74 9.43 7.99
N GLY A 337 -13.61 9.35 6.98
CA GLY A 337 -14.36 10.50 6.46
C GLY A 337 -13.49 11.57 5.78
N LYS A 338 -12.32 11.19 5.25
CA LYS A 338 -11.31 12.11 4.70
C LYS A 338 -11.66 12.67 3.33
N ASP A 339 -12.58 12.02 2.61
CA ASP A 339 -13.07 12.47 1.29
C ASP A 339 -13.64 13.90 1.32
N ALA A 340 -14.16 14.34 2.48
CA ALA A 340 -14.73 15.67 2.67
C ALA A 340 -13.73 16.75 3.10
N TRP A 341 -12.45 16.42 3.31
CA TRP A 341 -11.49 17.36 3.91
C TRP A 341 -11.14 18.54 3.01
N LEU A 342 -10.88 18.31 1.72
CA LEU A 342 -10.40 19.36 0.82
C LEU A 342 -11.38 20.54 0.69
N PRO A 343 -12.71 20.33 0.51
CA PRO A 343 -13.68 21.42 0.49
C PRO A 343 -13.82 22.20 1.81
N VAL A 344 -13.45 21.61 2.96
CA VAL A 344 -13.57 22.21 4.29
C VAL A 344 -12.36 23.07 4.65
N CYS A 345 -11.21 22.84 4.01
CA CYS A 345 -9.98 23.59 4.24
C CYS A 345 -10.16 25.09 4.01
N SER A 346 -9.31 25.91 4.63
CA SER A 346 -9.32 27.37 4.44
C SER A 346 -9.17 27.77 2.96
N SER A 347 -10.00 28.73 2.56
CA SER A 347 -9.96 29.38 1.26
C SER A 347 -8.73 30.27 1.10
N ILE A 348 -8.39 30.63 -0.14
CA ILE A 348 -7.25 31.53 -0.42
C ILE A 348 -7.38 32.88 0.29
N ARG A 349 -8.62 33.37 0.39
CA ARG A 349 -8.91 34.62 1.09
C ARG A 349 -8.67 34.48 2.60
N GLU A 350 -9.23 33.46 3.24
CA GLU A 350 -9.02 33.21 4.67
C GLU A 350 -7.53 32.99 4.99
N MET A 351 -6.80 32.28 4.12
CA MET A 351 -5.35 32.13 4.26
C MET A 351 -4.63 33.48 4.30
N GLY A 352 -4.97 34.40 3.38
CA GLY A 352 -4.40 35.73 3.34
C GLY A 352 -4.74 36.56 4.59
N GLU A 353 -6.00 36.53 5.02
CA GLU A 353 -6.48 37.27 6.19
C GLU A 353 -5.74 36.82 7.47
N VAL A 354 -5.68 35.51 7.74
CA VAL A 354 -4.98 34.97 8.93
C VAL A 354 -3.49 35.32 8.94
N LEU A 355 -2.81 35.27 7.78
CA LEU A 355 -1.38 35.59 7.71
C LEU A 355 -1.11 37.09 7.90
N LEU A 356 -1.95 37.96 7.33
CA LEU A 356 -1.84 39.41 7.51
C LEU A 356 -2.14 39.83 8.95
N ASP A 357 -3.13 39.22 9.59
CA ASP A 357 -3.41 39.42 11.02
C ASP A 357 -2.21 38.97 11.87
N GLY A 358 -1.61 37.83 11.51
CA GLY A 358 -0.39 37.34 12.14
C GLY A 358 0.80 38.30 12.02
N THR A 359 1.07 38.86 10.83
CA THR A 359 2.12 39.86 10.68
C THR A 359 1.77 41.17 11.38
N ALA A 360 0.50 41.57 11.45
CA ALA A 360 0.07 42.73 12.22
C ALA A 360 0.32 42.54 13.73
N ASN A 361 0.04 41.34 14.25
CA ASN A 361 0.35 40.98 15.64
C ASN A 361 1.85 41.08 15.92
N LEU A 362 2.72 40.59 15.02
CA LEU A 362 4.18 40.76 15.15
C LEU A 362 4.58 42.23 15.23
N LYS A 363 4.00 43.09 14.39
CA LYS A 363 4.26 44.54 14.38
C LYS A 363 3.90 45.22 15.69
N GLN A 364 2.85 44.75 16.37
CA GLN A 364 2.42 45.31 17.67
C GLN A 364 3.29 44.85 18.83
N LYS A 365 3.81 43.61 18.78
CA LYS A 365 4.49 42.96 19.92
C LYS A 365 6.00 43.07 19.87
N ALA A 366 6.61 43.09 18.68
CA ALA A 366 8.06 43.14 18.51
C ALA A 366 8.57 44.58 18.33
N SER A 367 9.82 44.81 18.73
CA SER A 367 10.55 46.06 18.53
C SER A 367 11.71 45.86 17.55
N HIS A 368 12.22 46.97 17.00
CA HIS A 368 13.38 46.97 16.10
C HIS A 368 13.23 46.05 14.86
N ILE A 369 11.99 45.89 14.38
CA ILE A 369 11.66 45.00 13.26
C ILE A 369 12.31 45.51 11.97
N GLN A 370 13.02 44.63 11.27
CA GLN A 370 13.50 44.83 9.90
C GLN A 370 12.68 44.05 8.88
N SER A 371 12.22 42.85 9.26
CA SER A 371 11.35 42.04 8.43
C SER A 371 10.46 41.16 9.30
N ARG A 372 9.18 41.06 8.93
CA ARG A 372 8.21 40.11 9.49
C ARG A 372 7.54 39.34 8.35
N ARG A 373 7.55 38.02 8.48
CA ARG A 373 6.98 37.12 7.48
C ARG A 373 6.06 36.12 8.15
N ALA A 374 4.94 35.83 7.50
CA ALA A 374 4.09 34.71 7.85
C ALA A 374 3.95 33.79 6.64
N THR A 375 4.12 32.49 6.84
CA THR A 375 4.07 31.50 5.77
C THR A 375 3.06 30.43 6.13
N TYR A 376 2.25 30.05 5.15
CA TYR A 376 1.32 28.94 5.25
C TYR A 376 1.48 28.00 4.05
N PHE A 377 1.29 26.70 4.26
CA PHE A 377 0.92 25.81 3.17
C PHE A 377 -0.12 24.77 3.60
N ARG A 378 -0.83 24.26 2.60
CA ARG A 378 -1.66 23.07 2.67
C ARG A 378 -1.23 22.10 1.59
N ASP A 379 -1.01 20.84 1.98
CA ASP A 379 -0.75 19.73 1.10
C ASP A 379 -1.82 18.65 1.29
N TRP A 380 -2.73 18.54 0.33
CA TRP A 380 -3.71 17.46 0.26
C TRP A 380 -3.25 16.43 -0.76
N GLN A 381 -3.15 15.17 -0.36
CA GLN A 381 -2.61 14.09 -1.17
C GLN A 381 -3.55 12.87 -1.08
N GLU A 382 -4.09 12.42 -2.21
CA GLU A 382 -4.78 11.14 -2.33
C GLU A 382 -3.83 10.13 -2.98
N VAL A 383 -3.70 8.95 -2.38
CA VAL A 383 -2.78 7.90 -2.83
C VAL A 383 -3.50 6.57 -2.95
N LEU A 384 -3.07 5.75 -3.92
CA LEU A 384 -3.49 4.37 -4.10
C LEU A 384 -2.26 3.51 -4.41
N ILE A 385 -2.08 2.43 -3.66
CA ILE A 385 -0.98 1.49 -3.85
C ILE A 385 -1.55 0.14 -4.24
N ALA A 386 -0.98 -0.44 -5.30
CA ALA A 386 -1.21 -1.82 -5.70
C ALA A 386 0.14 -2.53 -5.89
N ALA A 387 0.29 -3.75 -5.38
CA ALA A 387 1.52 -4.50 -5.53
C ALA A 387 1.34 -6.00 -5.74
N SER A 388 2.34 -6.65 -6.33
CA SER A 388 2.26 -8.06 -6.75
C SER A 388 2.21 -9.07 -5.59
N ASP A 389 2.35 -8.62 -4.34
CA ASP A 389 2.10 -9.43 -3.13
C ASP A 389 0.64 -9.40 -2.66
N GLY A 390 -0.24 -8.73 -3.42
CA GLY A 390 -1.65 -8.56 -3.11
C GLY A 390 -1.98 -7.24 -2.41
N THR A 391 -0.99 -6.41 -2.06
CA THR A 391 -1.26 -5.11 -1.43
C THR A 391 -2.20 -4.27 -2.29
N PHE A 392 -3.32 -3.81 -1.71
CA PHE A 392 -4.24 -2.86 -2.34
C PHE A 392 -4.83 -1.91 -1.29
N ALA A 393 -4.38 -0.65 -1.28
CA ALA A 393 -4.70 0.28 -0.21
C ALA A 393 -4.75 1.73 -0.69
N ARG A 394 -5.66 2.52 -0.11
CA ARG A 394 -5.91 3.93 -0.43
C ARG A 394 -5.91 4.78 0.83
N ASP A 395 -5.38 5.99 0.74
CA ASP A 395 -5.51 7.00 1.79
C ASP A 395 -5.61 8.42 1.22
N ILE A 396 -6.17 9.33 2.03
CA ILE A 396 -6.12 10.78 1.85
C ILE A 396 -5.34 11.36 3.02
N ARG A 397 -4.38 12.22 2.71
CA ARG A 397 -3.51 12.88 3.69
C ARG A 397 -3.66 14.37 3.52
N LEU A 398 -3.84 15.07 4.63
CA LEU A 398 -3.91 16.53 4.67
C LEU A 398 -2.87 17.03 5.66
N THR A 399 -1.81 17.64 5.16
CA THR A 399 -0.75 18.22 5.98
C THR A 399 -0.73 19.73 5.80
N GLN A 400 -0.69 20.48 6.89
CA GLN A 400 -0.71 21.94 6.89
C GLN A 400 0.35 22.47 7.84
N SER A 401 1.01 23.56 7.48
CA SER A 401 1.92 24.26 8.38
C SER A 401 1.76 25.76 8.23
N VAL A 402 1.83 26.45 9.37
CA VAL A 402 1.82 27.90 9.46
C VAL A 402 2.94 28.34 10.39
N GLY A 403 3.56 29.49 10.12
CA GLY A 403 4.62 29.98 10.97
C GLY A 403 5.04 31.40 10.67
N PHE A 404 5.85 31.92 11.57
CA PHE A 404 6.44 33.25 11.48
C PHE A 404 7.95 33.17 11.32
N ASN A 405 8.51 34.15 10.60
CA ASN A 405 9.93 34.48 10.66
C ASN A 405 10.06 35.97 10.95
N LEU A 406 10.84 36.31 11.97
CA LEU A 406 11.06 37.67 12.43
C LEU A 406 12.55 38.00 12.39
N LEU A 407 12.89 39.15 11.82
CA LEU A 407 14.23 39.71 11.79
C LEU A 407 14.21 41.06 12.52
N CYS A 408 15.03 41.21 13.54
CA CYS A 408 15.17 42.46 14.30
C CYS A 408 16.62 42.98 14.25
N ALA A 409 16.77 44.30 14.24
CA ALA A 409 18.05 44.99 14.19
C ALA A 409 18.08 46.32 14.94
N ASP A 410 19.10 46.49 15.78
CA ASP A 410 19.39 47.75 16.47
C ASP A 410 20.91 48.01 16.48
N GLY A 411 21.36 49.07 15.80
CA GLY A 411 22.80 49.36 15.65
C GLY A 411 23.58 48.20 15.02
N ALA A 412 24.47 47.55 15.78
CA ALA A 412 25.21 46.34 15.39
C ALA A 412 24.52 45.03 15.80
N ASN A 413 23.50 45.09 16.66
CA ASN A 413 22.78 43.92 17.16
C ASN A 413 21.78 43.41 16.13
N ARG A 414 21.78 42.09 15.87
CA ARG A 414 20.89 41.42 14.93
C ARG A 414 20.40 40.13 15.56
N THR A 415 19.15 39.78 15.27
CA THR A 415 18.59 38.46 15.59
C THR A 415 17.58 38.06 14.52
N SER A 416 17.53 36.76 14.22
CA SER A 416 16.52 36.16 13.37
C SER A 416 15.98 34.93 14.09
N ILE A 417 14.67 34.84 14.19
CA ILE A 417 14.00 33.73 14.86
C ILE A 417 12.75 33.35 14.08
N GLY A 418 12.49 32.05 14.00
CA GLY A 418 11.31 31.50 13.35
C GLY A 418 10.54 30.62 14.32
N ASP A 419 9.22 30.54 14.18
CA ASP A 419 8.40 29.53 14.86
C ASP A 419 7.38 28.95 13.89
N ARG A 420 7.05 27.68 14.06
CA ARG A 420 6.06 27.03 13.21
C ARG A 420 5.14 26.12 14.01
N ALA A 421 3.90 26.07 13.58
CA ALA A 421 2.94 25.04 13.90
C ALA A 421 2.70 24.16 12.67
N GLY A 422 2.30 22.92 12.90
CA GLY A 422 1.99 21.98 11.85
C GLY A 422 0.99 20.97 12.34
N ASN A 423 0.13 20.52 11.44
CA ASN A 423 -0.91 19.56 11.73
C ASN A 423 -1.10 18.63 10.53
N THR A 424 -1.37 17.37 10.83
CA THR A 424 -1.87 16.42 9.84
C THR A 424 -3.25 15.91 10.27
N SER A 425 -4.24 15.95 9.37
CA SER A 425 -5.62 15.46 9.55
C SER A 425 -6.68 16.45 10.07
N ASP A 426 -6.35 17.71 10.38
CA ASP A 426 -7.35 18.73 10.76
C ASP A 426 -7.56 19.77 9.66
N ALA A 427 -8.67 19.69 8.94
CA ALA A 427 -9.04 20.67 7.91
C ALA A 427 -9.30 22.10 8.44
N ASN A 428 -9.52 22.27 9.74
CA ASN A 428 -9.74 23.57 10.37
C ASN A 428 -8.48 24.19 11.00
N PHE A 429 -7.34 23.50 10.94
CA PHE A 429 -6.09 23.88 11.61
C PHE A 429 -5.74 25.37 11.53
N LEU A 430 -5.80 25.98 10.33
CA LEU A 430 -5.44 27.38 10.15
C LEU A 430 -6.40 28.34 10.87
N ARG A 431 -7.70 28.00 10.94
CA ARG A 431 -8.72 28.82 11.62
C ARG A 431 -8.58 28.77 13.14
N THR A 432 -8.06 27.66 13.66
CA THR A 432 -7.85 27.44 15.09
C THR A 432 -6.46 27.82 15.57
N TRP A 433 -5.56 28.21 14.67
CA TRP A 433 -4.21 28.62 15.03
C TRP A 433 -4.21 29.96 15.76
N ASP A 434 -3.68 29.98 16.98
CA ASP A 434 -3.52 31.19 17.78
C ASP A 434 -2.32 32.01 17.30
N SER A 435 -2.57 32.84 16.29
CA SER A 435 -1.56 33.73 15.70
C SER A 435 -1.08 34.80 16.69
N GLN A 436 -1.90 35.18 17.68
CA GLN A 436 -1.53 36.18 18.67
C GLN A 436 -0.52 35.60 19.66
N GLN A 437 -0.80 34.44 20.25
CA GLN A 437 0.12 33.77 21.16
C GLN A 437 1.44 33.43 20.47
N ALA A 438 1.38 32.95 19.21
CA ALA A 438 2.58 32.68 18.42
C ALA A 438 3.42 33.96 18.17
N ALA A 439 2.76 35.09 17.88
CA ALA A 439 3.42 36.39 17.69
C ALA A 439 4.03 36.93 18.99
N GLU A 440 3.36 36.75 20.14
CA GLU A 440 3.88 37.15 21.46
C GLU A 440 5.14 36.36 21.82
N LYS A 441 5.09 35.03 21.69
CA LYS A 441 6.22 34.13 22.00
C LYS A 441 7.45 34.44 21.15
N ILE A 442 7.27 34.64 19.85
CA ILE A 442 8.39 34.91 18.94
C ILE A 442 8.95 36.33 19.13
N ALA A 443 8.08 37.32 19.42
CA ALA A 443 8.50 38.69 19.72
C ALA A 443 9.32 38.78 21.01
N GLU A 444 8.88 38.09 22.07
CA GLU A 444 9.61 38.00 23.34
C GLU A 444 11.01 37.40 23.13
N SER A 445 11.07 36.27 22.40
CA SER A 445 12.31 35.57 22.12
C SER A 445 13.26 36.43 21.28
N ALA A 446 12.75 37.12 20.25
CA ALA A 446 13.52 38.07 19.45
C ALA A 446 14.06 39.23 20.30
N GLY A 447 13.24 39.82 21.17
CA GLY A 447 13.67 40.92 22.06
C GLY A 447 14.83 40.51 22.98
N LYS A 448 14.76 39.30 23.56
CA LYS A 448 15.85 38.77 24.41
C LYS A 448 17.11 38.47 23.61
N MET A 449 16.97 37.84 22.43
CA MET A 449 18.11 37.43 21.60
C MET A 449 18.79 38.60 20.88
N LEU A 450 18.08 39.70 20.63
CA LEU A 450 18.66 40.89 19.99
C LEU A 450 19.89 41.39 20.77
N TYR A 451 19.77 41.47 22.10
CA TYR A 451 20.80 41.97 23.00
C TYR A 451 21.57 40.88 23.76
N ALA A 452 21.33 39.60 23.45
CA ALA A 452 22.04 38.49 24.09
C ALA A 452 23.54 38.51 23.73
N ASP A 453 24.36 38.10 24.69
CA ASP A 453 25.80 37.95 24.51
C ASP A 453 26.10 36.69 23.68
N TYR A 454 27.23 36.69 22.96
CA TYR A 454 27.66 35.47 22.29
C TYR A 454 28.12 34.46 23.33
N VAL A 455 27.79 33.19 23.09
CA VAL A 455 28.36 32.10 23.89
C VAL A 455 29.87 32.02 23.64
N GLU A 456 30.64 31.75 24.69
CA GLU A 456 32.07 31.43 24.56
C GLU A 456 32.23 30.02 23.99
N SER A 457 33.21 29.84 23.11
CA SER A 457 33.51 28.50 22.59
C SER A 457 34.03 27.59 23.70
N GLY A 458 33.47 26.38 23.81
CA GLY A 458 33.89 25.46 24.85
C GLY A 458 33.12 24.15 24.86
N THR A 459 33.34 23.39 25.92
CA THR A 459 32.57 22.17 26.20
C THR A 459 31.76 22.39 27.44
N TYR A 460 30.43 22.20 27.35
CA TYR A 460 29.50 22.50 28.43
C TYR A 460 28.55 21.32 28.65
N PRO A 461 28.10 21.09 29.90
CA PRO A 461 26.83 20.42 30.11
C PRO A 461 25.71 21.31 29.57
N ILE A 462 24.74 20.70 28.91
CA ILE A 462 23.56 21.42 28.41
C ILE A 462 22.28 20.78 28.91
N ILE A 463 21.26 21.61 29.10
CA ILE A 463 19.88 21.19 29.17
C ILE A 463 19.23 21.60 27.87
N MET A 464 18.66 20.64 27.14
CA MET A 464 17.92 20.91 25.92
C MET A 464 16.43 20.83 26.22
N ALA A 465 15.68 21.83 25.76
CA ALA A 465 14.25 21.87 25.95
C ALA A 465 13.52 20.68 25.30
N ASN A 466 12.29 20.45 25.75
CA ASN A 466 11.35 19.54 25.12
C ASN A 466 10.95 20.00 23.70
N HIS A 467 9.93 19.39 23.09
CA HIS A 467 9.38 19.81 21.79
C HIS A 467 10.41 19.65 20.64
N PHE A 468 10.89 20.76 20.06
CA PHE A 468 11.80 20.72 18.90
C PHE A 468 13.25 20.35 19.28
N GLY A 469 13.56 20.27 20.58
CA GLY A 469 14.82 19.68 21.05
C GLY A 469 15.08 18.28 20.49
N GLY A 470 14.01 17.53 20.16
CA GLY A 470 14.07 16.18 19.60
C GLY A 470 14.82 16.07 18.27
N VAL A 471 15.15 17.20 17.64
CA VAL A 471 16.07 17.27 16.49
C VAL A 471 17.41 16.59 16.79
N ILE A 472 17.90 16.64 18.04
CA ILE A 472 19.12 15.93 18.43
C ILE A 472 19.00 14.43 18.17
N PHE A 473 17.87 13.80 18.54
CA PHE A 473 17.66 12.38 18.30
C PHE A 473 17.46 12.09 16.82
N HIS A 474 16.66 12.91 16.13
CA HIS A 474 16.37 12.76 14.70
C HIS A 474 17.66 12.67 13.87
N GLU A 475 18.57 13.59 14.14
CA GLU A 475 19.80 13.76 13.37
C GLU A 475 20.91 12.84 13.90
N ALA A 476 21.16 12.83 15.21
CA ALA A 476 22.25 12.04 15.79
C ALA A 476 21.98 10.53 15.82
N CYS A 477 20.73 10.07 15.68
CA CYS A 477 20.44 8.65 15.75
C CYS A 477 19.36 8.19 14.76
N GLY A 478 18.25 8.92 14.65
CA GLY A 478 17.08 8.53 13.86
C GLY A 478 17.42 8.10 12.44
N HIS A 479 18.13 8.94 11.68
CA HIS A 479 18.62 8.59 10.34
C HIS A 479 19.56 7.38 10.31
N LEU A 480 20.44 7.24 11.31
CA LEU A 480 21.37 6.12 11.41
C LEU A 480 20.65 4.80 11.72
N LEU A 481 19.39 4.86 12.14
CA LEU A 481 18.51 3.71 12.36
C LEU A 481 17.58 3.41 11.17
N GLU A 482 17.72 4.11 10.04
CA GLU A 482 17.04 3.78 8.78
C GLU A 482 17.86 2.72 8.01
N THR A 483 17.22 1.65 7.52
CA THR A 483 17.92 0.58 6.77
C THR A 483 18.63 1.09 5.52
N THR A 484 18.22 2.23 4.96
CA THR A 484 18.94 2.91 3.87
C THR A 484 20.42 3.17 4.24
N GLN A 485 20.74 3.45 5.51
CA GLN A 485 22.12 3.63 5.96
C GLN A 485 22.86 2.30 6.19
N ILE A 486 22.15 1.23 6.56
CA ILE A 486 22.73 -0.11 6.66
C ILE A 486 23.13 -0.61 5.27
N GLU A 487 22.24 -0.47 4.28
CA GLU A 487 22.51 -0.87 2.90
C GLU A 487 23.77 -0.21 2.31
N ARG A 488 24.02 1.04 2.71
CA ARG A 488 25.17 1.83 2.27
C ARG A 488 26.42 1.59 3.09
N ASN A 489 26.35 0.78 4.15
CA ASN A 489 27.41 0.57 5.13
C ASN A 489 27.93 1.89 5.74
N THR A 490 27.03 2.85 5.96
CA THR A 490 27.36 4.17 6.52
C THR A 490 27.02 4.28 8.00
N THR A 491 25.97 3.59 8.44
CA THR A 491 25.57 3.63 9.85
C THR A 491 26.57 2.90 10.76
N PRO A 492 26.95 3.50 11.89
CA PRO A 492 27.79 2.83 12.87
C PRO A 492 27.06 1.75 13.69
N PHE A 493 25.75 1.62 13.54
CA PHE A 493 24.92 0.79 14.40
C PHE A 493 24.52 -0.55 13.77
N ALA A 494 24.93 -0.84 12.52
CA ALA A 494 24.45 -1.98 11.74
C ALA A 494 24.42 -3.31 12.52
N ASP A 495 25.49 -3.62 13.25
CA ASP A 495 25.64 -4.87 14.02
C ASP A 495 25.34 -4.71 15.52
N LYS A 496 24.73 -3.59 15.94
CA LYS A 496 24.52 -3.24 17.36
C LYS A 496 23.14 -3.60 17.90
N LYS A 497 22.33 -4.35 17.14
CA LYS A 497 21.01 -4.77 17.61
C LYS A 497 21.13 -5.66 18.85
N GLY A 498 20.53 -5.23 19.96
CA GLY A 498 20.64 -5.87 21.28
C GLY A 498 21.81 -5.35 22.13
N GLU A 499 22.63 -4.43 21.61
CA GLU A 499 23.73 -3.81 22.34
C GLU A 499 23.38 -2.40 22.85
N LYS A 500 24.13 -1.93 23.84
CA LYS A 500 24.02 -0.56 24.36
C LYS A 500 24.62 0.43 23.37
N ILE A 501 23.80 1.38 22.92
CA ILE A 501 24.21 2.48 22.03
C ILE A 501 23.97 3.86 22.62
N ALA A 502 23.23 3.95 23.73
CA ALA A 502 22.89 5.19 24.41
C ALA A 502 22.88 5.02 25.93
N HIS A 503 22.74 6.13 26.66
CA HIS A 503 22.57 6.12 28.11
C HIS A 503 21.27 5.39 28.52
N GLU A 504 21.22 4.83 29.73
CA GLU A 504 20.09 4.01 30.19
C GLU A 504 18.80 4.79 30.47
N SER A 505 18.91 6.11 30.62
CA SER A 505 17.76 7.03 30.70
C SER A 505 17.04 7.17 29.35
N LEU A 506 17.65 6.75 28.24
CA LEU A 506 17.12 7.00 26.91
C LEU A 506 16.31 5.80 26.40
N THR A 507 15.02 6.03 26.22
CA THR A 507 14.12 5.18 25.43
C THR A 507 13.59 6.02 24.28
N ALA A 508 13.54 5.46 23.07
CA ALA A 508 13.14 6.20 21.88
C ALA A 508 12.24 5.38 20.96
N TRP A 509 11.27 6.06 20.38
CA TRP A 509 10.23 5.48 19.53
C TRP A 509 10.19 6.18 18.17
N ASP A 510 9.75 5.44 17.16
CA ASP A 510 9.19 6.01 15.94
C ASP A 510 7.81 5.42 15.69
N GLU A 511 6.81 6.26 15.49
CA GLU A 511 5.45 5.81 15.21
C GLU A 511 4.70 6.68 14.21
N GLY A 512 3.69 6.12 13.55
CA GLY A 512 2.83 6.86 12.63
C GLY A 512 1.45 7.22 13.18
N ARG A 513 1.16 7.00 14.47
CA ARG A 513 -0.22 6.98 15.00
C ARG A 513 -0.56 8.12 15.96
N SER A 514 0.37 9.03 16.25
CA SER A 514 0.13 10.15 17.17
C SER A 514 -0.92 11.09 16.58
N GLU A 515 -2.03 11.30 17.28
CA GLU A 515 -3.14 12.09 16.75
C GLU A 515 -2.67 13.51 16.37
N ASN A 516 -3.04 13.97 15.19
CA ASN A 516 -2.75 15.30 14.65
C ASN A 516 -1.27 15.70 14.50
N ALA A 517 -0.33 14.84 14.87
CA ALA A 517 1.09 15.08 14.69
C ALA A 517 1.47 15.15 13.20
N PHE A 518 2.47 15.98 12.90
CA PHE A 518 2.86 16.32 11.53
C PHE A 518 3.37 15.11 10.70
N GLY A 519 4.01 14.13 11.35
CA GLY A 519 4.50 12.90 10.71
C GLY A 519 3.50 11.75 10.69
N THR A 520 2.26 11.95 11.13
CA THR A 520 1.24 10.91 11.25
C THR A 520 0.71 10.43 9.91
N ILE A 521 0.55 9.12 9.79
CA ILE A 521 0.07 8.43 8.58
C ILE A 521 -0.77 7.22 8.98
N ASP A 522 -1.81 6.90 8.20
CA ASP A 522 -2.57 5.66 8.43
C ASP A 522 -1.90 4.42 7.82
N MET A 523 -1.24 4.64 6.68
CA MET A 523 -0.41 3.67 5.99
C MET A 523 0.81 4.37 5.38
N ASP A 524 1.90 3.63 5.26
CA ASP A 524 3.08 4.09 4.52
C ASP A 524 2.87 4.04 3.01
N ASP A 525 3.88 4.51 2.26
CA ASP A 525 3.82 4.61 0.80
C ASP A 525 4.09 3.29 0.10
N GLU A 526 4.13 2.17 0.83
CA GLU A 526 4.18 0.80 0.32
C GLU A 526 2.89 0.03 0.68
N GLY A 527 1.88 0.75 1.22
CA GLY A 527 0.57 0.23 1.58
C GLY A 527 0.53 -0.54 2.91
N MET A 528 1.59 -0.45 3.73
CA MET A 528 1.65 -1.10 5.04
C MET A 528 1.05 -0.21 6.13
N PRO A 529 0.18 -0.73 7.03
CA PRO A 529 -0.37 0.05 8.12
C PRO A 529 0.73 0.64 9.01
N ALA A 530 0.53 1.87 9.48
CA ALA A 530 1.46 2.52 10.40
C ALA A 530 1.62 1.73 11.70
N GLN A 531 2.86 1.68 12.21
CA GLN A 531 3.22 0.96 13.42
C GLN A 531 3.84 1.89 14.46
N ARG A 532 4.02 1.37 15.67
CA ARG A 532 4.86 1.96 16.72
C ARG A 532 6.08 1.07 16.90
N THR A 533 7.25 1.61 16.60
CA THR A 533 8.53 0.89 16.53
C THR A 533 9.41 1.34 17.68
N LEU A 534 9.73 0.42 18.59
CA LEU A 534 10.70 0.67 19.64
C LEU A 534 12.10 0.67 19.02
N LEU A 535 12.74 1.84 18.98
CA LEU A 535 14.08 1.99 18.43
C LEU A 535 15.12 1.69 19.50
N ILE A 536 15.03 2.36 20.64
CA ILE A 536 15.95 2.20 21.77
C ILE A 536 15.15 1.98 23.05
N GLU A 537 15.54 1.03 23.87
CA GLU A 537 14.96 0.76 25.18
C GLU A 537 16.05 0.83 26.24
N LYS A 538 15.98 1.84 27.12
CA LYS A 538 16.97 2.06 28.19
C LYS A 538 18.42 1.94 27.69
N GLY A 539 18.72 2.62 26.59
CA GLY A 539 20.04 2.64 25.97
C GLY A 539 20.34 1.47 25.02
N ILE A 540 19.52 0.42 24.98
CA ILE A 540 19.72 -0.76 24.14
C ILE A 540 19.02 -0.61 22.79
N LEU A 541 19.75 -0.80 21.69
CA LEU A 541 19.17 -0.79 20.34
C LEU A 541 18.25 -2.00 20.13
N LYS A 542 16.98 -1.76 19.82
CA LYS A 542 15.98 -2.81 19.62
C LYS A 542 15.67 -3.05 18.15
N ASN A 543 15.41 -2.00 17.36
CA ASN A 543 15.00 -2.13 15.96
C ASN A 543 15.53 -1.01 15.06
N PHE A 544 15.50 -1.29 13.77
CA PHE A 544 15.72 -0.34 12.68
C PHE A 544 14.40 -0.06 11.96
N LEU A 545 14.30 1.09 11.32
CA LEU A 545 13.22 1.43 10.41
C LEU A 545 13.50 0.82 9.04
N ALA A 546 12.59 0.00 8.53
CA ALA A 546 12.75 -0.72 7.28
C ALA A 546 11.55 -0.51 6.35
N ASP A 547 11.86 -0.16 5.11
CA ASP A 547 10.98 -0.27 3.94
C ASP A 547 11.15 -1.65 3.28
N ARG A 548 10.48 -1.89 2.15
CA ARG A 548 10.57 -3.15 1.42
C ARG A 548 11.98 -3.43 0.92
N THR A 549 12.67 -2.41 0.43
CA THR A 549 14.04 -2.55 -0.09
C THR A 549 15.03 -2.82 1.04
N GLY A 550 14.92 -2.05 2.12
CA GLY A 550 15.58 -2.26 3.40
C GLY A 550 15.46 -3.69 3.87
N SER A 551 14.22 -4.18 3.95
CA SER A 551 13.93 -5.54 4.38
C SER A 551 14.58 -6.60 3.49
N ALA A 552 14.44 -6.47 2.17
CA ALA A 552 15.01 -7.44 1.22
C ALA A 552 16.56 -7.48 1.24
N ARG A 553 17.21 -6.35 1.52
CA ARG A 553 18.67 -6.23 1.46
C ARG A 553 19.36 -6.52 2.79
N THR A 554 18.76 -6.10 3.90
CA THR A 554 19.33 -6.15 5.25
C THR A 554 18.76 -7.26 6.12
N GLY A 555 17.58 -7.81 5.76
CA GLY A 555 16.87 -8.82 6.56
C GLY A 555 16.06 -8.26 7.73
N HIS A 556 16.06 -6.94 7.96
CA HIS A 556 15.23 -6.33 9.00
C HIS A 556 13.75 -6.29 8.57
N PRO A 557 12.80 -6.71 9.42
CA PRO A 557 11.38 -6.72 9.06
C PRO A 557 10.86 -5.30 8.81
N ARG A 558 9.94 -5.14 7.86
CA ARG A 558 9.29 -3.86 7.55
C ARG A 558 8.55 -3.30 8.77
N THR A 559 8.57 -1.97 8.91
CA THR A 559 8.05 -1.25 10.10
C THR A 559 6.93 -0.25 9.79
N GLY A 560 6.34 -0.32 8.58
CA GLY A 560 5.34 0.66 8.12
C GLY A 560 5.93 2.06 7.96
N SER A 561 7.19 2.14 7.55
CA SER A 561 7.99 3.36 7.47
C SER A 561 8.59 3.57 6.07
N GLY A 562 8.08 2.88 5.05
CA GLY A 562 8.47 3.13 3.66
C GLY A 562 7.81 4.40 3.16
N ARG A 563 8.53 5.52 3.06
CA ARG A 563 7.95 6.83 2.70
C ARG A 563 8.62 7.50 1.51
N ARG A 564 7.84 8.28 0.76
CA ARG A 564 8.26 9.09 -0.39
C ARG A 564 7.61 10.47 -0.36
N GLN A 565 8.24 11.45 -0.99
CA GLN A 565 7.71 12.81 -1.11
C GLN A 565 6.44 12.86 -2.00
N ASN A 566 6.49 12.21 -3.15
CA ASN A 566 5.42 12.17 -4.15
C ASN A 566 5.71 11.03 -5.17
N TYR A 567 4.89 10.89 -6.21
CA TYR A 567 5.00 9.83 -7.21
C TYR A 567 6.30 9.85 -8.02
N THR A 568 7.11 10.92 -7.99
CA THR A 568 8.39 10.96 -8.70
C THR A 568 9.57 10.41 -7.89
N PHE A 569 9.34 10.01 -6.64
CA PHE A 569 10.35 9.43 -5.75
C PHE A 569 10.02 7.99 -5.36
N ALA A 570 11.03 7.12 -5.33
CA ALA A 570 10.88 5.79 -4.73
C ALA A 570 10.73 5.89 -3.21
N ALA A 571 9.95 4.99 -2.60
CA ALA A 571 9.93 4.85 -1.16
C ALA A 571 11.28 4.37 -0.62
N ALA A 572 11.63 4.89 0.56
CA ALA A 572 12.78 4.47 1.34
C ALA A 572 12.38 4.36 2.82
N SER A 573 13.20 3.69 3.63
CA SER A 573 13.03 3.65 5.08
C SER A 573 13.13 5.07 5.67
N ARG A 574 12.06 5.58 6.26
CA ARG A 574 11.99 6.96 6.76
C ARG A 574 11.23 7.11 8.08
N MET A 575 11.69 8.06 8.89
CA MET A 575 11.02 8.50 10.12
C MET A 575 9.58 9.02 9.92
N ARG A 576 8.77 8.95 10.97
CA ARG A 576 7.38 9.44 11.08
C ARG A 576 7.30 10.44 12.24
N ASN A 577 6.79 10.01 13.40
CA ASN A 577 6.87 10.73 14.67
C ASN A 577 7.94 10.06 15.52
N THR A 578 9.12 10.66 15.55
CA THR A 578 10.31 10.09 16.18
C THR A 578 10.67 10.91 17.42
N TYR A 579 10.71 10.27 18.58
CA TYR A 579 10.92 10.98 19.84
C TYR A 579 11.66 10.16 20.90
N ILE A 580 12.34 10.87 21.80
CA ILE A 580 12.79 10.32 23.09
C ILE A 580 11.58 10.31 24.03
N ASP A 581 11.32 9.19 24.69
CA ASP A 581 10.20 9.03 25.61
C ASP A 581 10.45 9.77 26.95
N SER A 582 9.38 9.95 27.72
CA SER A 582 9.48 10.55 29.06
C SER A 582 10.37 9.71 29.98
N GLY A 583 11.26 10.36 30.73
CA GLY A 583 12.08 9.74 31.75
C GLY A 583 11.48 9.87 33.16
N GLU A 584 12.32 9.70 34.17
CA GLU A 584 11.89 9.66 35.58
C GLU A 584 12.09 11.00 36.31
N TYR A 585 12.87 11.92 35.72
CA TYR A 585 13.26 13.16 36.37
C TYR A 585 12.24 14.30 36.17
N SER A 586 12.22 15.25 37.10
CA SER A 586 11.59 16.56 36.93
C SER A 586 12.53 17.54 36.22
N THR A 587 11.98 18.57 35.58
CA THR A 587 12.78 19.64 34.97
C THR A 587 13.67 20.35 36.00
N ASP A 588 13.16 20.58 37.22
CA ASP A 588 13.91 21.20 38.31
C ASP A 588 15.14 20.37 38.72
N GLU A 589 15.04 19.04 38.74
CA GLU A 589 16.18 18.16 39.01
C GLU A 589 17.25 18.24 37.91
N LEU A 590 16.84 18.38 36.64
CA LEU A 590 17.78 18.60 35.54
C LEU A 590 18.56 19.90 35.77
N PHE A 591 17.87 21.02 36.02
CA PHE A 591 18.51 22.30 36.28
C PHE A 591 19.40 22.26 37.52
N ALA A 592 18.91 21.74 38.65
CA ALA A 592 19.66 21.63 39.89
C ALA A 592 20.95 20.80 39.75
N SER A 593 21.03 19.91 38.77
CA SER A 593 22.22 19.07 38.51
C SER A 593 23.34 19.77 37.72
N VAL A 594 23.19 21.06 37.36
CA VAL A 594 24.13 21.80 36.52
C VAL A 594 24.65 23.05 37.25
N ASP A 595 25.90 23.01 37.68
CA ASP A 595 26.57 24.15 38.33
C ASP A 595 26.89 25.28 37.35
N LYS A 596 27.42 24.94 36.17
CA LYS A 596 27.66 25.88 35.08
C LYS A 596 27.42 25.19 33.74
N GLY A 597 26.47 25.67 32.95
CA GLY A 597 26.09 25.05 31.69
C GLY A 597 25.22 25.96 30.82
N ILE A 598 24.62 25.40 29.78
CA ILE A 598 23.77 26.16 28.86
C ILE A 598 22.39 25.50 28.75
N TYR A 599 21.35 26.30 28.88
CA TYR A 599 19.99 25.91 28.56
C TYR A 599 19.69 26.26 27.10
N CYS A 600 19.54 25.25 26.26
CA CYS A 600 19.11 25.38 24.87
C CYS A 600 17.58 25.34 24.81
N LYS A 601 16.95 26.51 24.97
CA LYS A 601 15.50 26.63 25.02
C LYS A 601 14.84 26.43 23.66
N LYS A 602 15.46 26.93 22.59
CA LYS A 602 14.95 26.77 21.22
C LYS A 602 16.05 26.34 20.27
N MET A 603 15.87 25.16 19.69
CA MET A 603 16.75 24.63 18.66
C MET A 603 16.34 25.17 17.29
N GLY A 604 17.33 25.54 16.49
CA GLY A 604 17.18 25.80 15.06
C GLY A 604 17.31 24.52 14.24
N GLY A 605 17.49 24.67 12.92
CA GLY A 605 17.80 23.53 12.05
C GLY A 605 19.19 22.94 12.29
N GLY A 606 19.43 21.77 11.72
CA GLY A 606 20.74 21.12 11.73
C GLY A 606 20.98 20.22 10.55
N SER A 607 22.13 19.56 10.59
CA SER A 607 22.51 18.57 9.60
C SER A 607 23.37 17.48 10.24
N VAL A 608 23.26 16.26 9.71
CA VAL A 608 24.12 15.13 10.07
C VAL A 608 24.83 14.58 8.83
N GLY A 609 26.14 14.31 8.97
CA GLY A 609 26.92 13.59 7.99
C GLY A 609 26.64 12.08 8.05
N ALA A 610 26.95 11.35 6.98
CA ALA A 610 26.68 9.91 6.89
C ALA A 610 27.29 9.06 8.02
N THR A 611 28.39 9.54 8.62
CA THR A 611 29.11 8.88 9.72
C THR A 611 28.63 9.30 11.12
N GLY A 612 27.62 10.17 11.23
CA GLY A 612 27.01 10.58 12.49
C GLY A 612 27.58 11.86 13.12
N GLN A 613 28.42 12.62 12.42
CA GLN A 613 28.82 13.97 12.85
C GLN A 613 27.68 14.96 12.58
N PHE A 614 27.26 15.72 13.58
CA PHE A 614 26.14 16.65 13.45
C PHE A 614 26.51 18.07 13.88
N ASN A 615 25.72 19.03 13.40
CA ASN A 615 25.69 20.39 13.91
C ASN A 615 24.25 20.90 14.03
N PHE A 616 23.97 21.64 15.11
CA PHE A 616 22.68 22.30 15.34
C PHE A 616 22.87 23.76 15.72
N GLY A 617 22.10 24.66 15.13
CA GLY A 617 21.98 26.02 15.65
C GLY A 617 21.08 26.05 16.88
N VAL A 618 21.38 26.92 17.84
CA VAL A 618 20.48 27.25 18.95
C VAL A 618 19.98 28.68 18.75
N ASP A 619 18.67 28.82 18.54
CA ASP A 619 18.02 30.11 18.26
C ASP A 619 17.77 30.91 19.55
N GLU A 620 17.56 30.22 20.68
CA GLU A 620 17.36 30.83 22.00
C GLU A 620 18.08 30.01 23.07
N ALA A 621 19.08 30.60 23.71
CA ALA A 621 19.86 29.94 24.77
C ALA A 621 20.00 30.83 26.01
N TYR A 622 20.32 30.21 27.15
CA TYR A 622 20.61 30.89 28.41
C TYR A 622 21.74 30.21 29.16
N LEU A 623 22.49 30.97 29.96
CA LEU A 623 23.47 30.44 30.90
C LEU A 623 22.75 29.81 32.11
N ILE A 624 23.26 28.68 32.57
CA ILE A 624 22.86 28.05 33.84
C ILE A 624 24.00 28.27 34.83
N GLU A 625 23.68 28.81 36.01
CA GLU A 625 24.62 29.02 37.12
C GLU A 625 23.98 28.56 38.44
N ASN A 626 24.62 27.63 39.14
CA ASN A 626 24.15 27.00 40.37
C ASN A 626 22.70 26.48 40.23
N GLY A 627 22.43 25.81 39.12
CA GLY A 627 21.13 25.27 38.76
C GLY A 627 20.03 26.28 38.46
N LYS A 628 20.38 27.54 38.15
CA LYS A 628 19.41 28.59 37.78
C LYS A 628 19.71 29.19 36.41
N ILE A 629 18.66 29.48 35.66
CA ILE A 629 18.75 30.22 34.39
C ILE A 629 19.10 31.68 34.70
N THR A 630 20.17 32.20 34.10
CA THR A 630 20.66 33.57 34.35
C THR A 630 20.61 34.48 33.11
N LYS A 631 21.65 34.48 32.28
CA LYS A 631 21.80 35.43 31.17
C LYS A 631 21.41 34.81 29.82
N PRO A 632 20.76 35.56 28.92
CA PRO A 632 20.52 35.08 27.56
C PRO A 632 21.82 34.98 26.76
N LEU A 633 21.93 33.95 25.92
CA LEU A 633 23.07 33.67 25.06
C LEU A 633 22.61 33.49 23.61
N LYS A 634 23.43 33.88 22.65
CA LYS A 634 23.19 33.65 21.21
C LYS A 634 24.41 33.11 20.48
N GLY A 635 24.17 32.65 19.26
CA GLY A 635 25.22 32.19 18.34
C GLY A 635 25.85 30.86 18.75
N ALA A 636 25.16 30.05 19.56
CA ALA A 636 25.60 28.72 19.94
C ALA A 636 25.34 27.74 18.80
N ILE A 637 26.39 27.02 18.40
CA ILE A 637 26.31 25.88 17.48
C ILE A 637 26.73 24.64 18.24
N LEU A 638 25.82 23.69 18.41
CA LEU A 638 26.13 22.41 19.05
C LEU A 638 26.81 21.50 18.03
N ILE A 639 27.94 20.89 18.41
CA ILE A 639 28.72 20.00 17.55
C ILE A 639 29.00 18.71 18.31
N GLY A 640 28.85 17.56 17.64
CA GLY A 640 29.20 16.29 18.23
C GLY A 640 29.06 15.11 17.28
N GLU A 641 29.36 13.93 17.80
CA GLU A 641 29.21 12.65 17.12
C GLU A 641 28.10 11.81 17.76
N ALA A 642 27.26 11.21 16.93
CA ALA A 642 26.17 10.30 17.27
C ALA A 642 26.52 9.29 18.37
N LYS A 643 27.61 8.52 18.18
CA LYS A 643 28.03 7.45 19.10
C LYS A 643 28.32 7.97 20.51
N GLU A 644 28.89 9.18 20.58
CA GLU A 644 29.27 9.77 21.86
C GLU A 644 28.07 10.43 22.52
N ILE A 645 27.31 11.24 21.76
CA ILE A 645 26.29 12.10 22.36
C ILE A 645 25.16 11.29 22.98
N MET A 646 24.77 10.18 22.35
CA MET A 646 23.70 9.31 22.85
C MET A 646 24.03 8.71 24.21
N ASN A 647 25.31 8.48 24.51
CA ASN A 647 25.78 7.99 25.81
C ASN A 647 25.90 9.10 26.86
N LYS A 648 25.85 10.38 26.46
CA LYS A 648 25.94 11.55 27.34
C LYS A 648 24.58 12.14 27.71
N ILE A 649 23.47 11.63 27.15
CA ILE A 649 22.12 12.03 27.52
C ILE A 649 21.76 11.37 28.86
N SER A 650 22.22 11.92 29.98
CA SER A 650 22.20 11.26 31.30
C SER A 650 20.85 11.34 32.01
N MET A 651 20.04 12.36 31.71
CA MET A 651 18.74 12.59 32.34
C MET A 651 17.69 12.97 31.28
N CYS A 652 16.49 12.40 31.40
CA CYS A 652 15.32 12.74 30.62
C CYS A 652 14.19 13.07 31.61
N SER A 653 13.50 14.20 31.41
CA SER A 653 12.39 14.60 32.27
C SER A 653 11.04 13.99 31.83
N GLN A 654 9.98 14.33 32.54
CA GLN A 654 8.61 13.80 32.32
C GLN A 654 7.76 14.61 31.32
N ASP A 655 8.25 15.74 30.80
CA ASP A 655 7.47 16.72 30.04
C ASP A 655 7.66 16.60 28.52
N LEU A 656 7.40 15.40 27.99
CA LEU A 656 7.47 15.11 26.56
C LEU A 656 6.54 16.03 25.75
N GLU A 657 7.13 16.74 24.79
CA GLU A 657 6.40 17.45 23.74
C GLU A 657 6.97 17.10 22.37
N ILE A 658 6.13 17.26 21.34
CA ILE A 658 6.42 16.92 19.95
C ILE A 658 6.26 18.14 19.05
N ALA A 659 7.04 18.21 17.98
CA ALA A 659 7.15 19.37 17.11
C ALA A 659 7.14 18.99 15.61
N PRO A 660 6.54 19.82 14.75
CA PRO A 660 6.54 19.60 13.30
C PRO A 660 7.92 19.84 12.67
N GLY A 661 8.36 18.90 11.83
CA GLY A 661 9.64 18.94 11.13
C GLY A 661 9.55 18.49 9.66
N PHE A 662 10.53 18.89 8.86
CA PHE A 662 10.71 18.41 7.50
C PHE A 662 12.03 17.66 7.43
N CYS A 663 11.99 16.49 6.82
CA CYS A 663 13.15 15.62 6.74
C CYS A 663 13.46 15.36 5.27
N GLY A 664 14.66 15.74 4.82
CA GLY A 664 15.13 15.52 3.46
C GLY A 664 16.04 14.29 3.36
N SER A 665 15.77 13.39 2.42
CA SER A 665 16.65 12.25 2.14
C SER A 665 16.45 11.77 0.69
N VAL A 666 16.87 10.55 0.39
CA VAL A 666 16.85 9.92 -0.95
C VAL A 666 15.44 9.79 -1.53
N SER A 667 14.42 9.71 -0.67
CA SER A 667 13.00 9.66 -1.08
C SER A 667 12.32 11.04 -1.10
N GLY A 668 13.12 12.11 -1.11
CA GLY A 668 12.67 13.50 -1.09
C GLY A 668 12.45 14.05 0.33
N SER A 669 11.79 15.20 0.39
CA SER A 669 11.37 15.88 1.62
C SER A 669 10.02 15.36 2.07
N ILE A 670 9.94 14.85 3.30
CA ILE A 670 8.72 14.33 3.91
C ILE A 670 8.39 15.09 5.19
N TYR A 671 7.11 15.06 5.56
CA TYR A 671 6.63 15.60 6.83
C TYR A 671 6.91 14.63 7.97
N THR A 672 7.58 15.10 9.01
CA THR A 672 7.98 14.30 10.18
C THR A 672 7.66 15.06 11.45
N THR A 673 7.61 14.35 12.56
CA THR A 673 7.53 14.96 13.88
C THR A 673 8.76 14.53 14.65
N VAL A 674 9.41 15.51 15.29
CA VAL A 674 10.46 15.26 16.28
C VAL A 674 9.88 15.47 17.67
N GLY A 675 10.48 14.88 18.70
CA GLY A 675 10.03 15.13 20.07
C GLY A 675 11.00 14.64 21.11
N GLN A 676 10.91 15.22 22.30
CA GLN A 676 11.58 14.77 23.51
C GLN A 676 11.00 15.49 24.73
N PRO A 677 11.19 14.97 25.94
CA PRO A 677 11.14 15.79 27.17
C PRO A 677 12.37 16.70 27.25
N HIS A 678 12.48 17.53 28.30
CA HIS A 678 13.78 18.13 28.58
C HIS A 678 14.82 17.02 28.81
N ILE A 679 16.02 17.23 28.29
CA ILE A 679 17.13 16.30 28.49
C ILE A 679 18.36 17.03 28.98
N LYS A 680 19.16 16.35 29.80
CA LYS A 680 20.53 16.76 30.13
C LYS A 680 21.50 16.00 29.26
N VAL A 681 22.39 16.75 28.60
CA VAL A 681 23.59 16.21 27.98
C VAL A 681 24.78 16.61 28.83
N ASP A 682 25.52 15.64 29.37
CA ASP A 682 26.59 15.91 30.34
C ASP A 682 27.72 16.76 29.77
N SER A 683 27.98 16.66 28.46
CA SER A 683 29.08 17.35 27.80
C SER A 683 28.89 17.36 26.29
N ILE A 684 28.82 18.55 25.70
CA ILE A 684 28.81 18.76 24.25
C ILE A 684 29.67 19.98 23.88
N THR A 685 30.27 19.94 22.71
CA THR A 685 31.00 21.10 22.17
C THR A 685 30.02 22.15 21.69
N VAL A 686 30.21 23.38 22.16
CA VAL A 686 29.44 24.56 21.80
C VAL A 686 30.39 25.52 21.07
N GLY A 687 30.16 25.70 19.78
CA GLY A 687 30.80 26.72 18.97
C GLY A 687 30.21 28.08 19.29
N GLY A 688 31.08 28.99 19.71
CA GLY A 688 30.77 30.35 20.13
C GLY A 688 31.65 31.39 19.44
N ARG A 689 31.66 32.64 19.94
CA ARG A 689 32.54 33.71 19.45
C ARG A 689 33.50 34.20 20.50
#